data_AF-A0A139IAW8-F1
#
_entry.id   AF-A0A139IAW8-F1
#
_cell.length_a   1.000
_cell.length_b   1.000
_cell.length_c   1.000
_cell.angle_alpha   90.00
_cell.angle_beta   90.00
_cell.angle_gamma   90.00
#
_symmetry.space_group_name_H-M   'P 1'
#
loop_
_entity.id
_entity.type
_entity.pdbx_description
1 polymer ?
#
loop_
_entity_poly.entity_id
_entity_poly.type
_entity_poly.pdbx_seq_one_letter_code
_entity_poly.pdbx_strand_id
1 'polypeptide(L)'
;MQSHITVKKARNNMLSYSVAGIWLAASAAAQQNHTYEVPAETFQTRLRVDNGTYGPAIEEVHYYYDQWPIGIAVASDGRLFSTYTRGDYEYTLGRIVNETAEEPYPSAGVNLPPDQLNTTWNGIPFGSGNKTGLISVQAIYITSAGAGRPETLWAIDTGRPTVHNAMGGPSMPYAQPGGPKLIAISLENNTWYQTYTFPPDVHYPDSYLNDLRFDFNPELSGTSGKGIAYLVDSSNEGRPGFIMVDLGSGKSWRRLNQDPSVLRGPNSVASYQGRPTYIKTKGMGIGWQQEGLDGINLSQDGERMYYSPLDTNTLWSIPTANLRLQDSQDASAEVYAHANVSSHGGRGGNANGFEGDTNGFIYMLMPEQNAVYYFDPNDGLTKPFVRDPRILWDDGGSIGTDGYLYLNINQLFFQPDWNNGTDLRTYPGAILRAKLPNGGEKSNTLARQQDTLPTSLPLLYTVAEHAQSAEAEALANTSTSPTTRPSTSPSRTRARAFSMDRFKAFTNSIGSTVTPFATRSQQWIKEQTGNAGEKTELPHDYVELEVRIDALKQTHQKLFAATSQYANEAYDYPPNVRESFQDLGKSISEKVGLLSKAGSASEAQAALTAPPSAKPQPKTFSHAIARASLAGSQIISSATPQGSTEPDPLAQGLEKLALAEEKVGEARLDQDEKIQGKFLAGWSTTLHQSIKAADKARTAVQNARLNLDAVKSKASAGGKHEESFTEQQRRAIESAEDQFVEKVDEATSIMRNVLDTPEPLRNLVELAKAQAEYHQRAAEIMEATANELSEIQMTQETEYRKARDGA
;
A
#
# COMPACT_ATOMS: atom_id res chain seq x y z
N MET A 1 39.53 18.79 -61.18
CA MET A 1 39.67 20.15 -61.73
C MET A 1 38.57 21.03 -61.14
N GLN A 2 38.83 22.34 -60.99
CA GLN A 2 37.93 23.52 -60.90
C GLN A 2 36.42 23.31 -60.61
N SER A 3 35.72 24.12 -59.80
CA SER A 3 36.03 25.26 -58.89
C SER A 3 34.75 25.54 -58.04
N HIS A 4 34.71 26.13 -56.82
CA HIS A 4 35.13 27.49 -56.40
C HIS A 4 34.56 28.62 -57.31
N ILE A 5 34.12 29.80 -56.86
CA ILE A 5 34.10 30.49 -55.53
C ILE A 5 32.98 31.59 -55.62
N THR A 6 32.00 31.70 -54.70
CA THR A 6 31.98 32.52 -53.46
C THR A 6 31.57 34.02 -53.60
N VAL A 7 30.44 34.38 -52.97
CA VAL A 7 30.05 35.68 -52.35
C VAL A 7 29.91 36.98 -53.19
N LYS A 8 28.80 37.70 -52.96
CA LYS A 8 28.84 39.16 -52.69
C LYS A 8 27.75 39.59 -51.69
N LYS A 9 28.12 40.41 -50.70
CA LYS A 9 27.27 40.93 -49.60
C LYS A 9 27.63 42.37 -49.28
N ALA A 10 26.71 43.31 -49.52
CA ALA A 10 26.78 44.73 -49.14
C ALA A 10 25.33 45.26 -49.12
N ARG A 11 24.80 45.78 -48.00
CA ARG A 11 25.02 47.11 -47.37
C ARG A 11 24.41 48.27 -48.17
N ASN A 12 23.76 49.27 -47.57
CA ASN A 12 23.16 49.43 -46.23
C ASN A 12 22.30 50.72 -46.22
N ASN A 13 21.35 50.84 -45.28
CA ASN A 13 20.72 52.06 -44.69
C ASN A 13 19.40 51.61 -44.03
N MET A 14 19.21 51.44 -42.71
CA MET A 14 19.79 52.00 -41.47
C MET A 14 19.17 53.34 -41.01
N LEU A 15 19.02 53.50 -39.68
CA LEU A 15 18.23 54.51 -38.91
C LEU A 15 16.71 54.23 -38.90
N SER A 16 16.01 54.10 -37.76
CA SER A 16 16.38 54.14 -36.32
C SER A 16 15.45 53.16 -35.54
N TYR A 17 15.82 52.44 -34.47
CA TYR A 17 16.24 52.89 -33.12
C TYR A 17 15.26 53.88 -32.48
N SER A 18 14.61 53.65 -31.33
CA SER A 18 14.65 52.57 -30.32
C SER A 18 13.21 52.42 -29.72
N VAL A 19 12.84 51.61 -28.72
CA VAL A 19 13.52 50.94 -27.58
C VAL A 19 12.90 49.53 -27.36
N ALA A 20 13.51 48.70 -26.53
CA ALA A 20 13.09 47.33 -26.19
C ALA A 20 12.05 47.25 -25.04
N GLY A 21 11.37 46.10 -24.93
CA GLY A 21 10.44 45.80 -23.82
C GLY A 21 9.48 44.62 -24.03
N ILE A 22 9.80 43.66 -24.91
CA ILE A 22 8.87 42.60 -25.35
C ILE A 22 9.36 41.22 -24.90
N TRP A 23 8.51 40.55 -24.11
CA TRP A 23 8.34 39.10 -23.94
C TRP A 23 9.58 38.20 -24.07
N LEU A 24 10.15 37.81 -22.92
CA LEU A 24 11.22 36.82 -22.82
C LEU A 24 10.95 35.78 -21.71
N ALA A 25 9.77 35.16 -21.76
CA ALA A 25 9.32 34.16 -20.77
C ALA A 25 8.36 33.08 -21.32
N ALA A 26 8.24 32.91 -22.65
CA ALA A 26 7.19 32.09 -23.28
C ALA A 26 7.67 30.98 -24.23
N SER A 27 8.99 30.77 -24.36
CA SER A 27 9.58 29.90 -25.39
C SER A 27 10.36 28.69 -24.84
N ALA A 28 10.22 28.37 -23.55
CA ALA A 28 10.90 27.23 -22.91
C ALA A 28 9.99 25.99 -22.71
N ALA A 29 8.67 26.16 -22.81
CA ALA A 29 7.69 25.09 -22.52
C ALA A 29 7.25 24.28 -23.76
N ALA A 30 7.53 24.77 -24.98
CA ALA A 30 6.99 24.22 -26.23
C ALA A 30 7.96 23.30 -27.00
N GLN A 31 8.92 22.66 -26.31
CA GLN A 31 9.98 21.86 -26.96
C GLN A 31 10.18 20.46 -26.34
N GLN A 32 9.13 19.91 -25.71
CA GLN A 32 9.03 18.48 -25.39
C GLN A 32 7.67 17.95 -25.87
N ASN A 33 7.59 16.63 -26.08
CA ASN A 33 6.39 15.87 -26.48
C ASN A 33 5.84 16.06 -27.89
N HIS A 34 6.73 16.21 -28.88
CA HIS A 34 6.56 15.50 -30.15
C HIS A 34 7.77 14.60 -30.40
N THR A 35 7.73 13.39 -29.85
CA THR A 35 8.54 12.27 -30.36
C THR A 35 7.97 11.86 -31.71
N TYR A 36 8.47 12.48 -32.77
CA TYR A 36 8.32 11.92 -34.11
C TYR A 36 9.06 10.58 -34.12
N GLU A 37 8.30 9.50 -34.04
CA GLU A 37 8.78 8.18 -34.42
C GLU A 37 9.20 8.26 -35.88
N VAL A 38 10.51 8.13 -36.11
CA VAL A 38 11.07 7.99 -37.45
C VAL A 38 11.03 6.49 -37.75
N PRO A 39 10.17 6.01 -38.68
CA PRO A 39 10.07 4.58 -38.97
C PRO A 39 11.43 4.01 -39.35
N ALA A 40 11.69 2.73 -39.07
CA ALA A 40 13.00 2.12 -39.28
C ALA A 40 13.56 2.33 -40.71
N GLU A 41 12.69 2.39 -41.72
CA GLU A 41 13.01 2.67 -43.12
C GLU A 41 13.66 4.05 -43.37
N THR A 42 13.43 5.02 -42.48
CA THR A 42 14.02 6.37 -42.58
C THR A 42 15.49 6.41 -42.18
N PHE A 43 15.96 5.45 -41.39
CA PHE A 43 17.35 5.32 -41.03
C PHE A 43 18.14 4.62 -42.15
N GLN A 44 18.74 5.41 -43.05
CA GLN A 44 19.73 4.89 -44.01
C GLN A 44 21.03 4.49 -43.32
N THR A 45 21.01 3.36 -42.62
CA THR A 45 22.11 2.81 -41.84
C THR A 45 22.41 1.35 -42.25
N ARG A 46 23.61 0.89 -41.90
CA ARG A 46 24.01 -0.54 -42.01
C ARG A 46 23.88 -1.29 -40.69
N LEU A 47 23.49 -0.59 -39.62
CA LEU A 47 23.25 -1.17 -38.30
C LEU A 47 21.84 -1.78 -38.25
N ARG A 48 21.63 -2.77 -37.37
CA ARG A 48 20.28 -3.21 -37.03
C ARG A 48 19.58 -2.11 -36.23
N VAL A 49 18.36 -1.77 -36.63
CA VAL A 49 17.51 -0.75 -35.99
C VAL A 49 16.37 -1.47 -35.26
N ASP A 50 15.93 -0.93 -34.12
CA ASP A 50 14.66 -1.31 -33.50
C ASP A 50 13.53 -0.57 -34.24
N ASN A 51 12.60 -1.32 -34.84
CA ASN A 51 11.44 -0.81 -35.54
C ASN A 51 10.22 -0.62 -34.62
N GLY A 52 10.36 -0.83 -33.31
CA GLY A 52 9.30 -0.65 -32.32
C GLY A 52 8.15 -1.65 -32.43
N THR A 53 8.24 -2.67 -33.30
CA THR A 53 7.11 -3.54 -33.66
C THR A 53 7.47 -5.02 -33.75
N TYR A 54 6.64 -5.89 -33.15
CA TYR A 54 6.61 -7.34 -33.37
C TYR A 54 5.28 -7.96 -32.96
N GLY A 55 5.04 -9.22 -33.36
CA GLY A 55 3.89 -10.01 -32.94
C GLY A 55 2.77 -10.02 -33.99
N PRO A 56 1.51 -10.28 -33.58
CA PRO A 56 0.34 -10.10 -34.44
C PRO A 56 0.13 -8.63 -34.81
N ALA A 57 -0.71 -8.37 -35.82
CA ALA A 57 -1.14 -7.01 -36.14
C ALA A 57 -2.02 -6.44 -35.01
N ILE A 58 -1.83 -5.16 -34.70
CA ILE A 58 -2.67 -4.38 -33.78
C ILE A 58 -3.73 -3.63 -34.59
N GLU A 59 -5.00 -3.88 -34.24
CA GLU A 59 -6.17 -3.20 -34.78
C GLU A 59 -6.66 -2.12 -33.81
N GLU A 60 -7.09 -0.97 -34.35
CA GLU A 60 -7.76 0.10 -33.60
C GLU A 60 -9.27 -0.16 -33.58
N VAL A 61 -9.91 0.01 -32.42
CA VAL A 61 -11.31 -0.41 -32.18
C VAL A 61 -12.21 0.76 -31.75
N HIS A 62 -11.65 1.71 -30.99
CA HIS A 62 -12.36 2.86 -30.46
C HIS A 62 -11.36 3.96 -30.04
N TYR A 63 -11.82 5.21 -30.05
CA TYR A 63 -11.06 6.41 -29.75
C TYR A 63 -11.78 7.24 -28.69
N TYR A 64 -11.19 7.33 -27.50
CA TYR A 64 -11.70 8.13 -26.40
C TYR A 64 -11.35 9.60 -26.61
N TYR A 65 -12.35 10.45 -26.84
CA TYR A 65 -12.18 11.89 -27.02
C TYR A 65 -12.58 12.74 -25.80
N ASP A 66 -13.47 12.22 -24.95
CA ASP A 66 -14.03 12.97 -23.82
C ASP A 66 -13.40 12.62 -22.46
N GLN A 67 -13.22 11.32 -22.16
CA GLN A 67 -12.74 10.84 -20.85
C GLN A 67 -11.58 9.84 -20.98
N TRP A 68 -10.54 9.98 -20.17
CA TRP A 68 -9.39 9.05 -20.16
C TRP A 68 -9.72 7.73 -19.45
N PRO A 69 -9.60 6.56 -20.13
CA PRO A 69 -10.03 5.26 -19.61
C PRO A 69 -9.02 4.63 -18.64
N ILE A 70 -9.47 3.65 -17.86
CA ILE A 70 -8.67 2.92 -16.87
C ILE A 70 -8.84 1.41 -17.05
N GLY A 71 -10.02 0.86 -16.78
CA GLY A 71 -10.34 -0.55 -17.01
C GLY A 71 -11.17 -0.75 -18.27
N ILE A 72 -11.15 -1.99 -18.78
CA ILE A 72 -11.85 -2.44 -19.98
C ILE A 72 -12.42 -3.85 -19.76
N ALA A 73 -13.60 -4.16 -20.32
CA ALA A 73 -14.12 -5.53 -20.36
C ALA A 73 -14.89 -5.83 -21.65
N VAL A 74 -14.72 -7.06 -22.17
CA VAL A 74 -15.41 -7.57 -23.37
C VAL A 74 -16.45 -8.63 -23.00
N ALA A 75 -17.68 -8.44 -23.46
CA ALA A 75 -18.81 -9.37 -23.31
C ALA A 75 -18.83 -10.46 -24.39
N SER A 76 -19.55 -11.57 -24.13
CA SER A 76 -19.71 -12.69 -25.07
C SER A 76 -20.39 -12.31 -26.40
N ASP A 77 -21.16 -11.21 -26.41
CA ASP A 77 -21.83 -10.65 -27.59
C ASP A 77 -21.05 -9.51 -28.27
N GLY A 78 -19.80 -9.25 -27.85
CA GLY A 78 -18.94 -8.21 -28.42
C GLY A 78 -19.19 -6.80 -27.89
N ARG A 79 -20.10 -6.58 -26.92
CA ARG A 79 -20.17 -5.29 -26.21
C ARG A 79 -18.88 -5.02 -25.44
N LEU A 80 -18.37 -3.80 -25.60
CA LEU A 80 -17.21 -3.27 -24.88
C LEU A 80 -17.68 -2.29 -23.79
N PHE A 81 -17.03 -2.37 -22.63
CA PHE A 81 -17.26 -1.51 -21.47
C PHE A 81 -15.94 -0.95 -20.98
N SER A 82 -15.98 0.28 -20.45
CA SER A 82 -14.79 0.97 -19.96
C SER A 82 -15.08 1.80 -18.72
N THR A 83 -14.07 1.99 -17.88
CA THR A 83 -14.15 2.73 -16.61
C THR A 83 -13.22 3.93 -16.60
N TYR A 84 -13.53 4.89 -15.72
CA TYR A 84 -12.86 6.19 -15.66
C TYR A 84 -12.73 6.61 -14.19
N THR A 85 -11.50 6.84 -13.70
CA THR A 85 -11.28 7.41 -12.36
C THR A 85 -12.04 8.73 -12.25
N ARG A 86 -12.85 8.86 -11.21
CA ARG A 86 -13.84 9.93 -11.13
C ARG A 86 -13.20 11.28 -10.82
N GLY A 87 -12.99 12.10 -11.85
CA GLY A 87 -12.87 13.55 -11.73
C GLY A 87 -14.21 14.25 -11.94
N ASP A 88 -14.19 15.40 -12.61
CA ASP A 88 -15.37 16.17 -13.04
C ASP A 88 -16.16 15.50 -14.20
N TYR A 89 -15.77 14.28 -14.61
CA TYR A 89 -16.41 13.44 -15.62
C TYR A 89 -17.92 13.24 -15.37
N GLU A 90 -18.71 12.98 -16.43
CA GLU A 90 -20.17 12.78 -16.28
C GLU A 90 -20.49 11.42 -15.65
N TYR A 91 -19.80 10.36 -16.07
CA TYR A 91 -19.93 8.99 -15.54
C TYR A 91 -18.57 8.30 -15.36
N THR A 92 -18.54 7.27 -14.52
CA THR A 92 -17.32 6.51 -14.16
C THR A 92 -17.33 5.06 -14.70
N LEU A 93 -18.48 4.59 -15.17
CA LEU A 93 -18.63 3.35 -15.93
C LEU A 93 -19.46 3.62 -17.20
N GLY A 94 -18.94 3.22 -18.35
CA GLY A 94 -19.59 3.40 -19.64
C GLY A 94 -19.60 2.14 -20.51
N ARG A 95 -20.51 2.11 -21.49
CA ARG A 95 -20.52 1.16 -22.61
C ARG A 95 -20.05 1.89 -23.87
N ILE A 96 -19.14 1.29 -24.63
CA ILE A 96 -18.78 1.80 -25.96
C ILE A 96 -19.99 1.63 -26.90
N VAL A 97 -20.23 2.62 -27.76
CA VAL A 97 -21.36 2.65 -28.71
C VAL A 97 -20.87 2.51 -30.14
N ASN A 98 -19.73 3.13 -30.48
CA ASN A 98 -19.06 3.04 -31.77
C ASN A 98 -17.60 3.52 -31.64
N GLU A 99 -16.89 3.68 -32.76
CA GLU A 99 -15.49 4.10 -32.81
C GLU A 99 -15.17 5.41 -32.05
N THR A 100 -16.13 6.32 -31.82
CA THR A 100 -15.88 7.63 -31.19
C THR A 100 -16.98 8.09 -30.22
N ALA A 101 -17.73 7.15 -29.61
CA ALA A 101 -18.76 7.50 -28.64
C ALA A 101 -19.03 6.40 -27.61
N GLU A 102 -19.31 6.83 -26.38
CA GLU A 102 -19.56 6.03 -25.19
C GLU A 102 -20.82 6.53 -24.45
N GLU A 103 -21.53 5.65 -23.72
CA GLU A 103 -22.72 6.03 -22.93
C GLU A 103 -22.64 5.53 -21.47
N PRO A 104 -23.21 6.26 -20.48
CA PRO A 104 -23.17 5.88 -19.06
C PRO A 104 -23.91 4.56 -18.78
N TYR A 105 -23.22 3.60 -18.18
CA TYR A 105 -23.73 2.25 -17.93
C TYR A 105 -23.81 1.93 -16.42
N PRO A 106 -24.84 1.21 -15.93
CA PRO A 106 -26.04 0.73 -16.64
C PRO A 106 -27.04 1.85 -17.00
N SER A 107 -26.89 3.04 -16.41
CA SER A 107 -27.57 4.27 -16.83
C SER A 107 -26.86 5.50 -16.24
N ALA A 108 -27.17 6.70 -16.75
CA ALA A 108 -26.72 7.96 -16.15
C ALA A 108 -27.12 8.07 -14.65
N GLY A 109 -28.36 7.70 -14.32
CA GLY A 109 -28.97 7.94 -13.01
C GLY A 109 -28.38 7.17 -11.81
N VAL A 110 -27.44 6.24 -12.03
CA VAL A 110 -26.69 5.58 -10.94
C VAL A 110 -25.30 6.17 -10.71
N ASN A 111 -24.80 7.05 -11.58
CA ASN A 111 -23.54 7.75 -11.36
C ASN A 111 -23.79 8.94 -10.42
N LEU A 112 -23.01 9.09 -9.35
CA LEU A 112 -23.19 10.22 -8.44
C LEU A 112 -22.71 11.53 -9.09
N PRO A 113 -23.48 12.64 -8.99
CA PRO A 113 -23.02 13.93 -9.48
C PRO A 113 -21.78 14.42 -8.69
N PRO A 114 -20.93 15.29 -9.27
CA PRO A 114 -19.68 15.73 -8.65
C PRO A 114 -19.80 16.28 -7.21
N ASP A 115 -20.93 16.92 -6.88
CA ASP A 115 -21.21 17.48 -5.55
C ASP A 115 -21.55 16.42 -4.47
N GLN A 116 -21.67 15.15 -4.84
CA GLN A 116 -22.00 14.02 -3.95
C GLN A 116 -20.88 12.97 -3.87
N LEU A 117 -19.74 13.22 -4.51
CA LEU A 117 -18.58 12.33 -4.57
C LEU A 117 -17.80 12.25 -3.25
N ASN A 118 -17.81 13.31 -2.46
CA ASN A 118 -17.14 13.38 -1.16
C ASN A 118 -18.03 13.98 -0.06
N THR A 119 -17.59 13.81 1.17
CA THR A 119 -18.09 14.47 2.38
C THR A 119 -16.90 14.98 3.18
N THR A 120 -17.14 15.80 4.20
CA THR A 120 -16.07 16.34 5.06
C THR A 120 -16.41 16.11 6.53
N TRP A 121 -15.49 15.49 7.28
CA TRP A 121 -15.62 15.26 8.72
C TRP A 121 -14.43 15.88 9.45
N ASN A 122 -14.69 16.79 10.39
CA ASN A 122 -13.67 17.55 11.12
C ASN A 122 -12.61 18.26 10.24
N GLY A 123 -12.96 18.60 8.99
CA GLY A 123 -12.05 19.20 8.00
C GLY A 123 -11.26 18.19 7.15
N ILE A 124 -11.36 16.89 7.44
CA ILE A 124 -10.79 15.82 6.62
C ILE A 124 -11.81 15.41 5.54
N PRO A 125 -11.44 15.36 4.26
CA PRO A 125 -12.32 14.90 3.19
C PRO A 125 -12.36 13.36 3.13
N PHE A 126 -13.56 12.82 2.98
CA PHE A 126 -13.82 11.40 2.77
C PHE A 126 -14.64 11.19 1.49
N GLY A 127 -14.41 10.11 0.76
CA GLY A 127 -15.27 9.73 -0.35
C GLY A 127 -16.68 9.36 0.12
N SER A 128 -17.66 9.42 -0.79
CA SER A 128 -19.07 9.19 -0.47
C SER A 128 -19.31 7.81 0.16
N GLY A 129 -20.04 7.73 1.27
CA GLY A 129 -20.45 6.45 1.88
C GLY A 129 -21.57 5.69 1.12
N ASN A 130 -21.81 6.03 -0.14
CA ASN A 130 -23.02 5.63 -0.87
C ASN A 130 -22.91 4.21 -1.45
N LYS A 131 -23.81 3.33 -1.00
CA LYS A 131 -23.86 1.90 -1.37
C LYS A 131 -24.63 1.60 -2.66
N THR A 132 -25.35 2.58 -3.22
CA THR A 132 -26.34 2.38 -4.30
C THR A 132 -26.11 3.27 -5.53
N GLY A 133 -25.07 4.12 -5.51
CA GLY A 133 -24.59 4.86 -6.66
C GLY A 133 -23.09 4.64 -6.87
N LEU A 134 -22.64 4.81 -8.12
CA LEU A 134 -21.24 4.72 -8.52
C LEU A 134 -20.51 6.03 -8.16
N ILE A 135 -19.38 5.89 -7.48
CA ILE A 135 -18.52 6.99 -7.01
C ILE A 135 -17.29 7.06 -7.91
N SER A 136 -16.41 6.05 -7.87
CA SER A 136 -15.25 5.95 -8.76
C SER A 136 -14.93 4.49 -9.06
N VAL A 137 -15.41 4.00 -10.20
CA VAL A 137 -15.15 2.65 -10.68
C VAL A 137 -13.75 2.60 -11.28
N GLN A 138 -12.91 1.70 -10.77
CA GLN A 138 -11.53 1.49 -11.22
C GLN A 138 -11.47 0.38 -12.27
N ALA A 139 -11.66 -0.88 -11.88
CA ALA A 139 -11.67 -2.02 -12.81
C ALA A 139 -13.06 -2.66 -12.97
N ILE A 140 -13.18 -3.42 -14.06
CA ILE A 140 -14.35 -4.20 -14.46
C ILE A 140 -13.89 -5.56 -15.00
N TYR A 141 -14.71 -6.60 -14.77
CA TYR A 141 -14.47 -7.94 -15.33
C TYR A 141 -15.79 -8.60 -15.71
N ILE A 142 -15.85 -9.30 -16.83
CA ILE A 142 -17.07 -9.98 -17.30
C ILE A 142 -16.95 -11.48 -17.10
N THR A 143 -17.92 -12.06 -16.38
CA THR A 143 -17.99 -13.50 -16.12
C THR A 143 -19.16 -14.13 -16.87
N SER A 144 -18.85 -15.07 -17.76
CA SER A 144 -19.78 -15.84 -18.60
C SER A 144 -20.91 -16.47 -17.79
N ALA A 145 -22.12 -16.57 -18.36
CA ALA A 145 -23.31 -17.08 -17.67
C ALA A 145 -23.14 -18.51 -17.11
N GLY A 146 -23.76 -18.82 -15.96
CA GLY A 146 -23.67 -20.14 -15.35
C GLY A 146 -24.36 -20.24 -13.98
N ALA A 147 -24.62 -21.45 -13.51
CA ALA A 147 -25.10 -21.76 -12.13
C ALA A 147 -26.26 -20.88 -11.58
N GLY A 148 -27.15 -20.38 -12.44
CA GLY A 148 -28.28 -19.53 -12.05
C GLY A 148 -27.97 -18.02 -11.94
N ARG A 149 -26.78 -17.57 -12.35
CA ARG A 149 -26.45 -16.15 -12.62
C ARG A 149 -26.35 -15.88 -14.13
N PRO A 150 -26.72 -14.68 -14.61
CA PRO A 150 -26.55 -14.28 -16.00
C PRO A 150 -25.06 -14.12 -16.36
N GLU A 151 -24.77 -13.74 -17.60
CA GLU A 151 -23.50 -13.09 -17.90
C GLU A 151 -23.46 -11.75 -17.14
N THR A 152 -22.39 -11.54 -16.39
CA THR A 152 -22.32 -10.47 -15.38
C THR A 152 -21.11 -9.59 -15.64
N LEU A 153 -21.34 -8.29 -15.81
CA LEU A 153 -20.33 -7.27 -15.63
C LEU A 153 -20.16 -7.01 -14.13
N TRP A 154 -18.99 -7.34 -13.61
CA TRP A 154 -18.57 -6.99 -12.28
C TRP A 154 -17.79 -5.69 -12.31
N ALA A 155 -18.01 -4.81 -11.35
CA ALA A 155 -17.36 -3.51 -11.26
C ALA A 155 -16.85 -3.27 -9.84
N ILE A 156 -15.60 -2.82 -9.70
CA ILE A 156 -15.07 -2.31 -8.43
C ILE A 156 -15.21 -0.79 -8.38
N ASP A 157 -16.00 -0.29 -7.45
CA ASP A 157 -15.98 1.10 -7.04
C ASP A 157 -15.02 1.26 -5.84
N THR A 158 -14.00 2.11 -5.97
CA THR A 158 -13.00 2.35 -4.92
C THR A 158 -13.55 3.19 -3.77
N GLY A 159 -14.66 3.91 -3.98
CA GLY A 159 -15.12 4.94 -3.06
C GLY A 159 -14.13 6.10 -2.86
N ARG A 160 -13.10 6.24 -3.71
CA ARG A 160 -12.03 7.25 -3.62
C ARG A 160 -11.90 8.03 -4.93
N PRO A 161 -12.83 8.97 -5.21
CA PRO A 161 -12.81 9.79 -6.42
C PRO A 161 -11.72 10.88 -6.37
N THR A 162 -11.23 11.33 -7.51
CA THR A 162 -10.41 12.54 -7.60
C THR A 162 -11.32 13.77 -7.48
N VAL A 163 -11.16 14.55 -6.41
CA VAL A 163 -11.97 15.75 -6.15
C VAL A 163 -11.09 16.99 -6.03
N HIS A 164 -11.69 18.16 -6.26
CA HIS A 164 -11.01 19.43 -6.10
C HIS A 164 -10.92 19.82 -4.61
N ASN A 165 -9.70 20.09 -4.15
CA ASN A 165 -9.42 20.58 -2.79
C ASN A 165 -9.72 22.09 -2.65
N ALA A 166 -9.62 22.63 -1.44
CA ALA A 166 -9.94 24.04 -1.15
C ALA A 166 -9.07 25.09 -1.87
N MET A 167 -7.99 24.68 -2.54
CA MET A 167 -7.12 25.52 -3.37
C MET A 167 -7.33 25.27 -4.88
N GLY A 168 -8.32 24.46 -5.27
CA GLY A 168 -8.60 24.10 -6.66
C GLY A 168 -7.61 23.11 -7.28
N GLY A 169 -6.78 22.44 -6.48
CA GLY A 169 -5.94 21.32 -6.95
C GLY A 169 -6.66 19.97 -6.81
N PRO A 170 -6.24 18.92 -7.55
CA PRO A 170 -6.76 17.58 -7.35
C PRO A 170 -6.41 17.03 -5.95
N SER A 171 -7.22 16.09 -5.46
CA SER A 171 -7.03 15.39 -4.20
C SER A 171 -7.86 14.11 -4.20
N MET A 172 -7.27 13.01 -3.74
CA MET A 172 -8.01 11.76 -3.48
C MET A 172 -8.39 11.72 -1.99
N PRO A 173 -9.67 11.69 -1.62
CA PRO A 173 -10.10 11.62 -0.23
C PRO A 173 -9.96 10.18 0.29
N TYR A 174 -10.06 10.01 1.61
CA TYR A 174 -10.07 8.68 2.22
C TYR A 174 -11.43 7.98 2.00
N ALA A 175 -11.42 6.67 1.78
CA ALA A 175 -12.62 5.87 1.67
C ALA A 175 -13.49 5.94 2.94
N GLN A 176 -14.81 6.05 2.78
CA GLN A 176 -15.79 5.92 3.85
C GLN A 176 -16.48 4.53 3.76
N PRO A 177 -16.72 3.82 4.88
CA PRO A 177 -17.40 2.52 4.87
C PRO A 177 -18.74 2.56 4.13
N GLY A 178 -18.88 1.70 3.10
CA GLY A 178 -20.02 1.67 2.18
C GLY A 178 -19.79 2.35 0.84
N GLY A 179 -18.80 3.24 0.73
CA GLY A 179 -18.35 3.80 -0.54
C GLY A 179 -17.66 2.74 -1.41
N PRO A 180 -16.55 2.13 -0.94
CA PRO A 180 -15.89 1.03 -1.65
C PRO A 180 -16.79 -0.20 -1.72
N LYS A 181 -16.96 -0.77 -2.91
CA LYS A 181 -17.88 -1.87 -3.18
C LYS A 181 -17.58 -2.65 -4.45
N LEU A 182 -17.84 -3.96 -4.41
CA LEU A 182 -17.92 -4.82 -5.59
C LEU A 182 -19.40 -4.94 -6.00
N ILE A 183 -19.68 -4.69 -7.28
CA ILE A 183 -21.04 -4.63 -7.84
C ILE A 183 -21.20 -5.72 -8.91
N ALA A 184 -22.40 -6.30 -9.02
CA ALA A 184 -22.77 -7.21 -10.10
C ALA A 184 -23.93 -6.65 -10.95
N ILE A 185 -23.71 -6.51 -12.25
CA ILE A 185 -24.71 -6.03 -13.23
C ILE A 185 -24.97 -7.13 -14.26
N SER A 186 -26.23 -7.52 -14.43
CA SER A 186 -26.64 -8.44 -15.48
C SER A 186 -26.47 -7.80 -16.86
N LEU A 187 -25.76 -8.46 -17.79
CA LEU A 187 -25.65 -7.99 -19.17
C LEU A 187 -26.89 -8.28 -20.02
N GLU A 188 -27.83 -9.11 -19.54
CA GLU A 188 -29.10 -9.42 -20.22
C GLU A 188 -30.07 -8.24 -20.21
N ASN A 189 -30.11 -7.49 -19.10
CA ASN A 189 -31.14 -6.48 -18.83
C ASN A 189 -30.63 -5.25 -18.04
N ASN A 190 -29.31 -5.08 -17.96
CA ASN A 190 -28.60 -4.00 -17.27
C ASN A 190 -28.92 -3.87 -15.76
N THR A 191 -29.54 -4.88 -15.13
CA THR A 191 -29.91 -4.82 -13.71
C THR A 191 -28.68 -4.98 -12.82
N TRP A 192 -28.35 -3.93 -12.05
CA TRP A 192 -27.52 -4.04 -10.84
C TRP A 192 -28.30 -4.90 -9.83
N TYR A 193 -27.86 -6.15 -9.62
CA TYR A 193 -28.59 -7.13 -8.82
C TYR A 193 -27.93 -7.50 -7.47
N GLN A 194 -26.67 -7.10 -7.24
CA GLN A 194 -25.95 -7.37 -6.00
C GLN A 194 -24.88 -6.32 -5.70
N THR A 195 -24.63 -6.06 -4.41
CA THR A 195 -23.55 -5.20 -3.90
C THR A 195 -22.86 -5.85 -2.70
N TYR A 196 -21.53 -5.93 -2.72
CA TYR A 196 -20.70 -6.27 -1.57
C TYR A 196 -19.98 -5.01 -1.08
N THR A 197 -20.12 -4.66 0.20
CA THR A 197 -19.42 -3.51 0.81
C THR A 197 -18.50 -3.98 1.92
N PHE A 198 -17.27 -3.48 1.93
CA PHE A 198 -16.21 -3.98 2.80
C PHE A 198 -16.30 -3.43 4.24
N PRO A 199 -15.98 -4.26 5.26
CA PRO A 199 -15.67 -3.81 6.61
C PRO A 199 -14.40 -2.92 6.68
N PRO A 200 -14.27 -2.01 7.66
CA PRO A 200 -13.13 -1.08 7.76
C PRO A 200 -11.77 -1.73 8.07
N ASP A 201 -11.80 -2.97 8.55
CA ASP A 201 -10.65 -3.85 8.79
C ASP A 201 -10.24 -4.66 7.54
N VAL A 202 -11.07 -4.66 6.49
CA VAL A 202 -10.81 -5.30 5.19
C VAL A 202 -10.44 -4.27 4.12
N HIS A 203 -11.17 -3.16 4.06
CA HIS A 203 -10.83 -1.99 3.24
C HIS A 203 -10.59 -0.81 4.16
N TYR A 204 -9.33 -0.41 4.31
CA TYR A 204 -8.95 0.72 5.14
C TYR A 204 -9.37 2.05 4.47
N PRO A 205 -9.39 3.19 5.19
CA PRO A 205 -9.69 4.49 4.59
C PRO A 205 -8.70 4.89 3.49
N ASP A 206 -7.49 4.34 3.53
CA ASP A 206 -6.37 4.55 2.61
C ASP A 206 -6.09 3.35 1.68
N SER A 207 -6.90 2.29 1.72
CA SER A 207 -6.89 1.25 0.69
C SER A 207 -7.29 1.83 -0.69
N TYR A 208 -6.84 1.20 -1.77
CA TYR A 208 -7.29 1.53 -3.14
C TYR A 208 -7.46 0.22 -3.93
N LEU A 209 -8.69 -0.14 -4.28
CA LEU A 209 -8.95 -1.38 -5.00
C LEU A 209 -8.60 -1.22 -6.49
N ASN A 210 -7.74 -2.08 -7.04
CA ASN A 210 -7.40 -2.04 -8.48
C ASN A 210 -8.11 -3.14 -9.28
N ASP A 211 -7.45 -4.27 -9.54
CA ASP A 211 -7.94 -5.39 -10.36
C ASP A 211 -8.75 -6.45 -9.57
N LEU A 212 -9.45 -7.33 -10.29
CA LEU A 212 -10.26 -8.45 -9.77
C LEU A 212 -10.23 -9.72 -10.62
N ARG A 213 -10.29 -10.89 -9.97
CA ARG A 213 -10.55 -12.19 -10.61
C ARG A 213 -11.57 -13.01 -9.85
N PHE A 214 -12.17 -13.98 -10.53
CA PHE A 214 -13.25 -14.80 -10.02
C PHE A 214 -12.98 -16.29 -10.16
N ASP A 215 -13.39 -17.05 -9.15
CA ASP A 215 -13.54 -18.49 -9.24
C ASP A 215 -14.97 -18.88 -8.82
N PHE A 216 -15.63 -19.69 -9.62
CA PHE A 216 -17.01 -20.16 -9.42
C PHE A 216 -17.10 -21.67 -9.18
N ASN A 217 -15.98 -22.36 -9.00
CA ASN A 217 -15.97 -23.75 -8.60
C ASN A 217 -16.71 -23.92 -7.26
N PRO A 218 -17.76 -24.75 -7.17
CA PRO A 218 -18.54 -24.92 -5.94
C PRO A 218 -17.81 -25.74 -4.86
N GLU A 219 -16.73 -26.43 -5.22
CA GLU A 219 -15.96 -27.31 -4.32
C GLU A 219 -14.82 -26.58 -3.58
N LEU A 220 -14.69 -25.26 -3.74
CA LEU A 220 -13.58 -24.47 -3.17
C LEU A 220 -13.61 -24.43 -1.64
N SER A 221 -12.54 -24.97 -1.05
CA SER A 221 -12.18 -24.81 0.36
C SER A 221 -12.22 -23.33 0.79
N GLY A 222 -12.78 -23.06 1.98
CA GLY A 222 -12.91 -21.69 2.51
C GLY A 222 -14.07 -20.86 1.95
N THR A 223 -14.92 -21.42 1.08
CA THR A 223 -16.07 -20.73 0.47
C THR A 223 -17.43 -21.35 0.85
N SER A 224 -18.49 -20.65 0.49
CA SER A 224 -19.89 -21.08 0.55
C SER A 224 -20.38 -21.84 -0.70
N GLY A 225 -19.48 -22.18 -1.64
CA GLY A 225 -19.81 -22.90 -2.88
C GLY A 225 -20.58 -22.08 -3.93
N LYS A 226 -20.71 -20.76 -3.75
CA LYS A 226 -21.30 -19.83 -4.73
C LYS A 226 -20.27 -18.98 -5.49
N GLY A 227 -19.00 -19.38 -5.40
CA GLY A 227 -17.85 -18.66 -5.94
C GLY A 227 -17.29 -17.59 -5.00
N ILE A 228 -16.13 -17.07 -5.41
CA ILE A 228 -15.32 -16.11 -4.68
C ILE A 228 -14.73 -15.08 -5.66
N ALA A 229 -14.63 -13.83 -5.24
CA ALA A 229 -13.80 -12.82 -5.90
C ALA A 229 -12.47 -12.65 -5.15
N TYR A 230 -11.37 -12.54 -5.89
CA TYR A 230 -10.07 -12.08 -5.41
C TYR A 230 -9.87 -10.68 -5.97
N LEU A 231 -9.63 -9.70 -5.10
CA LEU A 231 -9.39 -8.29 -5.42
C LEU A 231 -8.01 -7.89 -4.91
N VAL A 232 -7.41 -6.86 -5.50
CA VAL A 232 -6.16 -6.28 -4.99
C VAL A 232 -6.36 -4.91 -4.37
N ASP A 233 -5.57 -4.62 -3.34
CA ASP A 233 -5.34 -3.29 -2.80
C ASP A 233 -3.98 -2.80 -3.31
N SER A 234 -3.93 -1.74 -4.13
CA SER A 234 -2.71 -1.18 -4.72
C SER A 234 -2.16 0.03 -3.96
N SER A 235 -2.78 0.38 -2.82
CA SER A 235 -2.63 1.68 -2.11
C SER A 235 -1.21 2.25 -2.02
N ASN A 236 -1.06 3.47 -2.58
CA ASN A 236 0.15 4.29 -2.51
C ASN A 236 0.56 4.61 -1.06
N GLU A 237 -0.41 4.72 -0.16
CA GLU A 237 -0.21 4.87 1.29
C GLU A 237 0.52 3.66 1.92
N GLY A 238 0.67 2.56 1.19
CA GLY A 238 1.51 1.43 1.57
C GLY A 238 0.78 0.40 2.41
N ARG A 239 -0.51 0.14 2.16
CA ARG A 239 -1.19 -1.06 2.69
C ARG A 239 -1.69 -2.01 1.58
N PRO A 240 -0.86 -2.37 0.58
CA PRO A 240 -1.29 -3.35 -0.41
C PRO A 240 -1.45 -4.75 0.17
N GLY A 241 -2.18 -5.59 -0.57
CA GLY A 241 -2.50 -6.97 -0.23
C GLY A 241 -3.75 -7.46 -0.98
N PHE A 242 -4.07 -8.74 -0.81
CA PHE A 242 -5.29 -9.32 -1.41
C PHE A 242 -6.50 -9.11 -0.50
N ILE A 243 -7.66 -8.83 -1.11
CA ILE A 243 -8.98 -8.84 -0.47
C ILE A 243 -9.83 -9.93 -1.14
N MET A 244 -10.36 -10.85 -0.36
CA MET A 244 -11.27 -11.91 -0.83
C MET A 244 -12.71 -11.52 -0.53
N VAL A 245 -13.65 -11.92 -1.40
CA VAL A 245 -15.10 -11.79 -1.17
C VAL A 245 -15.80 -13.11 -1.50
N ASP A 246 -16.37 -13.77 -0.50
CA ASP A 246 -17.24 -14.93 -0.68
C ASP A 246 -18.61 -14.51 -1.22
N LEU A 247 -18.96 -14.94 -2.43
CA LEU A 247 -20.13 -14.44 -3.15
C LEU A 247 -21.47 -15.05 -2.70
N GLY A 248 -21.45 -16.01 -1.78
CA GLY A 248 -22.67 -16.62 -1.23
C GLY A 248 -23.06 -16.10 0.15
N SER A 249 -22.09 -15.65 0.95
CA SER A 249 -22.28 -15.10 2.29
C SER A 249 -22.01 -13.59 2.38
N GLY A 250 -21.30 -13.02 1.39
CA GLY A 250 -20.87 -11.63 1.39
C GLY A 250 -19.77 -11.30 2.41
N LYS A 251 -19.15 -12.33 3.02
CA LYS A 251 -17.97 -12.15 3.88
C LYS A 251 -16.76 -11.77 3.05
N SER A 252 -15.88 -10.94 3.63
CA SER A 252 -14.61 -10.55 3.03
C SER A 252 -13.48 -10.54 4.07
N TRP A 253 -12.25 -10.80 3.65
CA TRP A 253 -11.05 -10.82 4.50
C TRP A 253 -9.81 -10.40 3.69
N ARG A 254 -8.68 -10.14 4.35
CA ARG A 254 -7.39 -9.80 3.73
C ARG A 254 -6.40 -10.98 3.81
N ARG A 255 -5.44 -11.04 2.88
CA ARG A 255 -4.25 -11.92 2.90
C ARG A 255 -3.02 -11.23 2.30
N LEU A 256 -1.83 -11.69 2.68
CA LEU A 256 -0.53 -11.15 2.27
C LEU A 256 -0.38 -9.65 2.64
N ASN A 257 -0.95 -9.24 3.76
CA ASN A 257 -0.95 -7.83 4.16
C ASN A 257 0.48 -7.41 4.55
N GLN A 258 1.09 -6.50 3.77
CA GLN A 258 2.51 -6.11 3.87
C GLN A 258 3.53 -7.21 3.51
N ASP A 259 3.13 -8.26 2.79
CA ASP A 259 4.11 -9.22 2.25
C ASP A 259 5.04 -8.55 1.22
N PRO A 260 6.36 -8.84 1.19
CA PRO A 260 7.29 -8.26 0.22
C PRO A 260 6.91 -8.46 -1.26
N SER A 261 6.06 -9.43 -1.58
CA SER A 261 5.54 -9.69 -2.93
C SER A 261 4.34 -8.82 -3.33
N VAL A 262 3.71 -8.12 -2.39
CA VAL A 262 2.61 -7.16 -2.65
C VAL A 262 3.04 -5.70 -2.52
N LEU A 263 4.23 -5.46 -1.98
CA LEU A 263 4.80 -4.13 -1.77
C LEU A 263 5.48 -3.57 -3.02
N ARG A 264 5.42 -2.25 -3.16
CA ARG A 264 6.13 -1.45 -4.16
C ARG A 264 7.66 -1.64 -4.15
N GLY A 265 8.28 -1.37 -5.28
CA GLY A 265 9.73 -1.41 -5.48
C GLY A 265 10.48 -0.32 -4.69
N PRO A 266 11.55 -0.67 -3.95
CA PRO A 266 12.34 0.33 -3.23
C PRO A 266 13.04 1.26 -4.22
N ASN A 267 12.64 2.53 -4.21
CA ASN A 267 13.13 3.57 -5.13
C ASN A 267 12.90 3.25 -6.62
N SER A 268 11.73 2.71 -6.99
CA SER A 268 11.43 2.33 -8.38
C SER A 268 11.42 3.52 -9.34
N VAL A 269 12.21 3.42 -10.42
CA VAL A 269 12.31 4.40 -11.52
C VAL A 269 12.00 3.69 -12.82
N ALA A 270 10.76 3.82 -13.28
CA ALA A 270 10.31 3.19 -14.51
C ALA A 270 10.91 3.86 -15.77
N SER A 271 10.98 3.13 -16.89
CA SER A 271 11.58 3.62 -18.14
C SER A 271 10.61 3.61 -19.34
N TYR A 272 9.75 4.62 -19.44
CA TYR A 272 8.81 4.77 -20.55
C TYR A 272 9.48 5.38 -21.79
N GLN A 273 9.29 4.77 -22.97
CA GLN A 273 9.94 5.18 -24.23
C GLN A 273 11.47 5.34 -24.11
N GLY A 274 12.11 4.51 -23.27
CA GLY A 274 13.55 4.59 -22.97
C GLY A 274 13.98 5.78 -22.10
N ARG A 275 13.04 6.44 -21.39
CA ARG A 275 13.29 7.60 -20.52
C ARG A 275 13.02 7.27 -19.05
N PRO A 276 14.02 7.33 -18.17
CA PRO A 276 13.83 7.23 -16.72
C PRO A 276 12.82 8.27 -16.22
N THR A 277 11.74 7.79 -15.62
CA THR A 277 10.56 8.58 -15.24
C THR A 277 10.38 8.59 -13.73
N TYR A 278 10.09 9.77 -13.20
CA TYR A 278 9.90 10.06 -11.78
C TYR A 278 8.55 10.75 -11.57
N ILE A 279 7.94 10.54 -10.40
CA ILE A 279 6.78 11.31 -9.95
C ILE A 279 7.21 12.75 -9.65
N LYS A 280 6.42 13.72 -10.11
CA LYS A 280 6.70 15.16 -10.01
C LYS A 280 5.41 15.91 -9.69
N THR A 281 4.67 15.46 -8.69
CA THR A 281 3.41 16.08 -8.26
C THR A 281 3.63 17.56 -7.93
N LYS A 282 2.77 18.43 -8.43
CA LYS A 282 2.94 19.89 -8.33
C LYS A 282 3.02 20.34 -6.87
N GLY A 283 4.16 20.95 -6.51
CA GLY A 283 4.41 21.44 -5.15
C GLY A 283 4.92 20.39 -4.17
N MET A 284 5.13 19.14 -4.59
CA MET A 284 5.83 18.11 -3.82
C MET A 284 7.32 18.02 -4.22
N GLY A 285 8.10 17.27 -3.45
CA GLY A 285 9.42 16.81 -3.89
C GLY A 285 9.31 15.77 -5.01
N ILE A 286 10.36 15.65 -5.83
CA ILE A 286 10.46 14.59 -6.85
C ILE A 286 10.50 13.23 -6.13
N GLY A 287 9.72 12.27 -6.61
CA GLY A 287 9.57 10.94 -6.01
C GLY A 287 9.67 9.79 -7.00
N TRP A 288 9.74 8.60 -6.44
CA TRP A 288 9.63 7.31 -7.14
C TRP A 288 8.16 6.91 -7.32
N GLN A 289 7.89 5.89 -8.13
CA GLN A 289 6.54 5.32 -8.18
C GLN A 289 6.17 4.67 -6.83
N GLN A 290 4.87 4.58 -6.54
CA GLN A 290 4.36 4.13 -5.25
C GLN A 290 3.28 3.04 -5.30
N GLU A 291 2.74 2.73 -6.49
CA GLU A 291 1.68 1.74 -6.68
C GLU A 291 2.15 0.33 -6.27
N GLY A 292 1.36 -0.34 -5.43
CA GLY A 292 1.62 -1.68 -4.91
C GLY A 292 1.09 -2.79 -5.84
N LEU A 293 0.62 -3.88 -5.22
CA LEU A 293 -0.03 -5.02 -5.87
C LEU A 293 -1.10 -4.58 -6.89
N ASP A 294 -0.95 -5.05 -8.13
CA ASP A 294 -1.84 -4.64 -9.22
C ASP A 294 -2.33 -5.83 -10.06
N GLY A 295 -1.78 -6.06 -11.26
CA GLY A 295 -2.20 -7.12 -12.16
C GLY A 295 -2.20 -8.50 -11.50
N ILE A 296 -3.35 -9.17 -11.59
CA ILE A 296 -3.58 -10.52 -11.07
C ILE A 296 -4.20 -11.42 -12.13
N ASN A 297 -3.79 -12.69 -12.19
CA ASN A 297 -4.53 -13.69 -12.97
C ASN A 297 -4.46 -15.08 -12.36
N LEU A 298 -5.56 -15.82 -12.48
CA LEU A 298 -5.63 -17.22 -12.06
C LEU A 298 -4.98 -18.14 -13.12
N SER A 299 -4.45 -19.28 -12.68
CA SER A 299 -4.20 -20.43 -13.57
C SER A 299 -5.53 -20.99 -14.11
N GLN A 300 -5.46 -21.72 -15.23
CA GLN A 300 -6.65 -22.28 -15.90
C GLN A 300 -7.42 -23.33 -15.06
N ASP A 301 -6.80 -23.86 -14.00
CA ASP A 301 -7.39 -24.78 -13.01
C ASP A 301 -7.90 -24.06 -11.73
N GLY A 302 -7.59 -22.77 -11.55
CA GLY A 302 -7.90 -21.99 -10.36
C GLY A 302 -6.99 -22.25 -9.16
N GLU A 303 -6.03 -23.17 -9.24
CA GLU A 303 -5.25 -23.62 -8.08
C GLU A 303 -4.13 -22.64 -7.70
N ARG A 304 -3.71 -21.75 -8.61
CA ARG A 304 -2.68 -20.72 -8.38
C ARG A 304 -3.14 -19.33 -8.84
N MET A 305 -2.79 -18.31 -8.05
CA MET A 305 -2.85 -16.90 -8.47
C MET A 305 -1.44 -16.46 -8.87
N TYR A 306 -1.30 -15.86 -10.06
CA TYR A 306 -0.13 -15.14 -10.53
C TYR A 306 -0.35 -13.64 -10.35
N TYR A 307 0.66 -12.91 -9.90
CA TYR A 307 0.50 -11.50 -9.55
C TYR A 307 1.82 -10.72 -9.52
N SER A 308 1.74 -9.39 -9.55
CA SER A 308 2.89 -8.51 -9.34
C SER A 308 2.47 -7.10 -8.87
N PRO A 309 3.27 -6.43 -8.04
CA PRO A 309 3.18 -4.99 -7.82
C PRO A 309 3.60 -4.21 -9.08
N LEU A 310 2.84 -3.19 -9.46
CA LEU A 310 2.97 -2.49 -10.75
C LEU A 310 4.40 -2.01 -11.00
N ASP A 311 5.02 -1.39 -10.01
CA ASP A 311 6.36 -0.78 -10.09
C ASP A 311 7.52 -1.75 -9.82
N THR A 312 7.26 -3.07 -9.86
CA THR A 312 8.30 -4.10 -9.72
C THR A 312 8.48 -4.96 -10.98
N ASN A 313 9.71 -5.41 -11.18
CA ASN A 313 10.07 -6.34 -12.24
C ASN A 313 9.79 -7.82 -11.91
N THR A 314 9.20 -8.16 -10.77
CA THR A 314 9.13 -9.56 -10.29
C THR A 314 7.74 -10.16 -10.45
N LEU A 315 7.63 -11.28 -11.16
CA LEU A 315 6.40 -12.08 -11.16
C LEU A 315 6.36 -13.00 -9.93
N TRP A 316 5.24 -12.98 -9.23
CA TRP A 316 4.96 -13.81 -8.06
C TRP A 316 3.79 -14.75 -8.33
N SER A 317 3.65 -15.76 -7.46
CA SER A 317 2.43 -16.57 -7.40
C SER A 317 2.21 -17.17 -6.01
N ILE A 318 0.96 -17.54 -5.71
CA ILE A 318 0.57 -18.21 -4.47
C ILE A 318 -0.53 -19.24 -4.78
N PRO A 319 -0.59 -20.42 -4.12
CA PRO A 319 -1.73 -21.31 -4.24
C PRO A 319 -2.99 -20.63 -3.70
N THR A 320 -4.10 -20.68 -4.45
CA THR A 320 -5.32 -19.92 -4.10
C THR A 320 -5.96 -20.40 -2.80
N ALA A 321 -5.70 -21.65 -2.39
CA ALA A 321 -6.12 -22.17 -1.09
C ALA A 321 -5.59 -21.33 0.08
N ASN A 322 -4.37 -20.80 -0.01
CA ASN A 322 -3.77 -19.94 1.02
C ASN A 322 -4.44 -18.55 1.08
N LEU A 323 -4.93 -18.04 -0.07
CA LEU A 323 -5.75 -16.83 -0.10
C LEU A 323 -7.15 -17.06 0.50
N ARG A 324 -7.70 -18.27 0.32
CA ARG A 324 -9.06 -18.62 0.80
C ARG A 324 -9.15 -19.01 2.28
N LEU A 325 -8.08 -19.51 2.88
CA LEU A 325 -8.06 -19.96 4.28
C LEU A 325 -8.35 -18.78 5.22
N GLN A 326 -9.42 -18.84 6.01
CA GLN A 326 -9.86 -17.77 6.92
C GLN A 326 -9.29 -17.96 8.33
N ASP A 327 -9.05 -16.87 9.06
CA ASP A 327 -8.49 -16.92 10.44
C ASP A 327 -9.40 -17.66 11.44
N SER A 328 -10.72 -17.71 11.14
CA SER A 328 -11.70 -18.50 11.91
C SER A 328 -11.67 -20.01 11.61
N GLN A 329 -10.83 -20.45 10.66
CA GLN A 329 -10.58 -21.85 10.33
C GLN A 329 -9.20 -22.27 10.82
N ASP A 330 -8.19 -21.41 10.65
CA ASP A 330 -6.84 -21.59 11.19
C ASP A 330 -6.23 -20.23 11.57
N ALA A 331 -5.81 -20.06 12.82
CA ALA A 331 -5.19 -18.83 13.30
C ALA A 331 -3.80 -18.55 12.67
N SER A 332 -3.23 -19.53 11.99
CA SER A 332 -1.95 -19.46 11.27
C SER A 332 -2.11 -19.09 9.79
N ALA A 333 -3.34 -18.83 9.32
CA ALA A 333 -3.65 -18.67 7.90
C ALA A 333 -2.84 -17.57 7.19
N GLU A 334 -2.59 -16.42 7.83
CA GLU A 334 -1.72 -15.38 7.29
C GLU A 334 -0.26 -15.87 7.18
N VAL A 335 0.25 -16.57 8.20
CA VAL A 335 1.61 -17.14 8.21
C VAL A 335 1.77 -18.16 7.06
N TYR A 336 0.75 -18.99 6.84
CA TYR A 336 0.73 -19.93 5.72
C TYR A 336 0.58 -19.23 4.36
N ALA A 337 0.01 -18.02 4.28
CA ALA A 337 -0.01 -17.26 3.04
C ALA A 337 1.39 -16.77 2.67
N HIS A 338 2.05 -16.04 3.59
CA HIS A 338 3.41 -15.51 3.39
C HIS A 338 4.40 -16.64 3.09
N ALA A 339 4.29 -17.78 3.80
CA ALA A 339 5.17 -18.94 3.62
C ALA A 339 5.01 -19.71 2.28
N ASN A 340 3.96 -19.46 1.50
CA ASN A 340 3.70 -20.16 0.22
C ASN A 340 3.79 -19.24 -1.01
N VAL A 341 4.24 -18.00 -0.84
CA VAL A 341 4.60 -17.11 -1.95
C VAL A 341 5.79 -17.71 -2.73
N SER A 342 5.66 -17.76 -4.05
CA SER A 342 6.69 -18.26 -4.98
C SER A 342 7.10 -17.15 -5.95
N SER A 343 8.39 -16.87 -6.10
CA SER A 343 8.90 -15.99 -7.16
C SER A 343 9.16 -16.78 -8.45
N HIS A 344 8.77 -16.19 -9.59
CA HIS A 344 9.17 -16.65 -10.93
C HIS A 344 10.30 -15.80 -11.53
N GLY A 345 10.87 -14.88 -10.74
CA GLY A 345 11.92 -13.97 -11.19
C GLY A 345 11.40 -12.83 -12.07
N GLY A 346 12.25 -12.38 -13.00
CA GLY A 346 12.03 -11.14 -13.75
C GLY A 346 11.00 -11.27 -14.89
N ARG A 347 9.91 -10.47 -14.84
CA ARG A 347 8.89 -10.35 -15.90
C ARG A 347 9.29 -9.43 -17.07
N GLY A 348 10.50 -8.88 -17.06
CA GLY A 348 11.07 -8.11 -18.17
C GLY A 348 10.70 -6.62 -18.23
N GLY A 349 10.08 -6.08 -17.18
CA GLY A 349 9.71 -4.67 -17.04
C GLY A 349 8.66 -4.47 -15.94
N ASN A 350 8.36 -3.21 -15.63
CA ASN A 350 7.16 -2.87 -14.88
C ASN A 350 5.91 -3.10 -15.75
N ALA A 351 4.84 -3.59 -15.12
CA ALA A 351 3.61 -3.97 -15.81
C ALA A 351 2.35 -3.80 -14.94
N ASN A 352 1.27 -3.33 -15.58
CA ASN A 352 0.00 -2.96 -14.98
C ASN A 352 -0.93 -4.19 -14.89
N GLY A 353 -2.17 -4.11 -15.41
CA GLY A 353 -3.14 -5.21 -15.38
C GLY A 353 -2.62 -6.48 -16.05
N PHE A 354 -3.16 -7.62 -15.62
CA PHE A 354 -2.94 -8.93 -16.28
C PHE A 354 -4.23 -9.38 -17.00
N GLU A 355 -4.19 -10.48 -17.75
CA GLU A 355 -5.35 -11.25 -18.26
C GLU A 355 -4.88 -12.68 -18.63
N GLY A 356 -5.79 -13.64 -18.81
CA GLY A 356 -5.40 -15.01 -19.17
C GLY A 356 -6.34 -15.74 -20.14
N ASP A 357 -5.77 -16.59 -20.99
CA ASP A 357 -6.47 -17.28 -22.08
C ASP A 357 -6.70 -18.79 -21.83
N THR A 358 -7.37 -19.43 -22.78
CA THR A 358 -7.58 -20.89 -22.82
C THR A 358 -6.33 -21.72 -23.15
N ASN A 359 -5.18 -21.12 -23.43
CA ASN A 359 -3.87 -21.81 -23.47
C ASN A 359 -3.23 -21.87 -22.07
N GLY A 360 -3.78 -21.17 -21.08
CA GLY A 360 -3.19 -21.01 -19.75
C GLY A 360 -2.09 -19.95 -19.70
N PHE A 361 -1.93 -19.12 -20.73
CA PHE A 361 -0.95 -18.05 -20.75
C PHE A 361 -1.41 -16.87 -19.89
N ILE A 362 -0.48 -16.30 -19.11
CA ILE A 362 -0.73 -15.14 -18.24
C ILE A 362 -0.16 -13.90 -18.92
N TYR A 363 -1.01 -13.12 -19.58
CA TYR A 363 -0.64 -11.88 -20.25
C TYR A 363 -0.39 -10.77 -19.22
N MET A 364 0.64 -9.97 -19.48
CA MET A 364 1.12 -8.88 -18.62
C MET A 364 1.30 -7.64 -19.49
N LEU A 365 0.64 -6.54 -19.13
CA LEU A 365 0.62 -5.28 -19.88
C LEU A 365 1.85 -4.44 -19.52
N MET A 366 2.77 -4.21 -20.47
CA MET A 366 4.14 -3.72 -20.22
C MET A 366 4.33 -2.27 -20.74
N PRO A 367 3.87 -1.23 -20.02
CA PRO A 367 3.94 0.16 -20.46
C PRO A 367 5.36 0.67 -20.69
N GLU A 368 6.37 0.12 -20.00
CA GLU A 368 7.80 0.44 -20.25
C GLU A 368 8.29 0.02 -21.63
N GLN A 369 7.68 -1.02 -22.20
CA GLN A 369 8.17 -1.74 -23.38
C GLN A 369 7.31 -1.46 -24.63
N ASN A 370 6.17 -0.77 -24.44
CA ASN A 370 5.11 -0.55 -25.43
C ASN A 370 4.58 -1.88 -26.00
N ALA A 371 4.37 -2.84 -25.10
CA ALA A 371 4.20 -4.25 -25.44
C ALA A 371 3.33 -5.00 -24.43
N VAL A 372 2.77 -6.13 -24.87
CA VAL A 372 2.24 -7.15 -23.98
C VAL A 372 3.19 -8.35 -24.00
N TYR A 373 3.60 -8.80 -22.82
CA TYR A 373 4.32 -10.08 -22.64
C TYR A 373 3.34 -11.12 -22.10
N TYR A 374 3.71 -12.39 -22.12
CA TYR A 374 3.00 -13.44 -21.41
C TYR A 374 3.96 -14.36 -20.67
N PHE A 375 3.57 -14.80 -19.48
CA PHE A 375 4.21 -15.90 -18.79
C PHE A 375 3.50 -17.20 -19.16
N ASP A 376 4.27 -18.24 -19.47
CA ASP A 376 3.77 -19.57 -19.79
C ASP A 376 4.05 -20.52 -18.61
N PRO A 377 3.03 -20.94 -17.84
CA PRO A 377 3.20 -21.85 -16.70
C PRO A 377 3.78 -23.23 -17.07
N ASN A 378 3.74 -23.63 -18.34
CA ASN A 378 4.16 -24.96 -18.78
C ASN A 378 5.69 -25.10 -18.93
N ASP A 379 6.40 -24.02 -19.28
CA ASP A 379 7.87 -23.98 -19.33
C ASP A 379 8.51 -22.95 -18.37
N GLY A 380 7.70 -22.12 -17.71
CA GLY A 380 8.13 -21.16 -16.71
C GLY A 380 8.79 -19.91 -17.30
N LEU A 381 8.60 -19.62 -18.60
CA LEU A 381 9.26 -18.51 -19.27
C LEU A 381 8.31 -17.34 -19.52
N THR A 382 8.81 -16.11 -19.34
CA THR A 382 8.18 -14.90 -19.88
C THR A 382 8.58 -14.71 -21.35
N LYS A 383 7.59 -14.46 -22.21
CA LYS A 383 7.70 -14.48 -23.67
C LYS A 383 7.05 -13.21 -24.26
N PRO A 384 7.56 -12.65 -25.37
CA PRO A 384 6.90 -11.55 -26.07
C PRO A 384 5.63 -12.02 -26.78
N PHE A 385 4.51 -11.29 -26.63
CA PHE A 385 3.30 -11.50 -27.45
C PHE A 385 3.22 -10.47 -28.59
N VAL A 386 3.07 -9.19 -28.25
CA VAL A 386 2.94 -8.09 -29.22
C VAL A 386 3.66 -6.84 -28.72
N ARG A 387 4.21 -6.05 -29.63
CA ARG A 387 4.77 -4.72 -29.35
C ARG A 387 4.42 -3.80 -30.51
N ASP A 388 3.93 -2.61 -30.19
CA ASP A 388 3.52 -1.59 -31.15
C ASP A 388 3.66 -0.22 -30.48
N PRO A 389 4.25 0.81 -31.13
CA PRO A 389 4.49 2.10 -30.47
C PRO A 389 3.21 2.81 -30.00
N ARG A 390 2.04 2.46 -30.57
CA ARG A 390 0.73 2.97 -30.14
C ARG A 390 0.32 2.48 -28.74
N ILE A 391 0.98 1.46 -28.19
CA ILE A 391 0.76 0.94 -26.83
C ILE A 391 1.43 1.90 -25.82
N LEU A 392 0.85 3.10 -25.69
CA LEU A 392 1.30 4.17 -24.80
C LEU A 392 0.57 4.09 -23.46
N TRP A 393 1.02 3.15 -22.63
CA TRP A 393 0.37 2.72 -21.39
C TRP A 393 -0.97 1.99 -21.65
N ASP A 394 -0.82 0.69 -21.90
CA ASP A 394 -1.82 -0.34 -21.71
C ASP A 394 -2.14 -0.52 -20.22
N ASP A 395 -3.34 -0.10 -19.81
CA ASP A 395 -3.73 -0.05 -18.40
C ASP A 395 -4.48 -1.32 -17.98
N GLY A 396 -5.68 -1.51 -18.53
CA GLY A 396 -6.48 -2.71 -18.44
C GLY A 396 -6.44 -3.55 -19.72
N GLY A 397 -6.68 -4.85 -19.56
CA GLY A 397 -6.79 -5.80 -20.65
C GLY A 397 -7.96 -6.74 -20.43
N SER A 398 -8.65 -7.13 -21.50
CA SER A 398 -9.66 -8.19 -21.44
C SER A 398 -9.73 -9.00 -22.72
N ILE A 399 -9.85 -10.32 -22.58
CA ILE A 399 -9.97 -11.24 -23.72
C ILE A 399 -11.43 -11.43 -24.12
N GLY A 400 -11.70 -11.37 -25.42
CA GLY A 400 -13.01 -11.67 -26.01
C GLY A 400 -13.21 -13.16 -26.35
N THR A 401 -14.46 -13.55 -26.54
CA THR A 401 -14.87 -14.85 -27.12
C THR A 401 -14.61 -14.92 -28.63
N ASP A 402 -14.09 -13.85 -29.22
CA ASP A 402 -13.57 -13.77 -30.60
C ASP A 402 -12.07 -14.11 -30.68
N GLY A 403 -11.42 -14.41 -29.55
CA GLY A 403 -10.00 -14.72 -29.43
C GLY A 403 -9.08 -13.53 -29.74
N TYR A 404 -9.49 -12.32 -29.36
CA TYR A 404 -8.62 -11.14 -29.30
C TYR A 404 -8.40 -10.72 -27.85
N LEU A 405 -7.19 -10.24 -27.54
CA LEU A 405 -6.91 -9.43 -26.35
C LEU A 405 -7.18 -7.97 -26.71
N TYR A 406 -8.06 -7.31 -25.96
CA TYR A 406 -8.38 -5.89 -26.06
C TYR A 406 -7.69 -5.13 -24.94
N LEU A 407 -7.12 -3.97 -25.26
CA LEU A 407 -6.32 -3.11 -24.40
C LEU A 407 -6.88 -1.68 -24.43
N ASN A 408 -6.99 -1.00 -23.29
CA ASN A 408 -7.21 0.45 -23.28
C ASN A 408 -5.89 1.21 -23.09
N ILE A 409 -5.66 2.20 -23.95
CA ILE A 409 -4.47 3.05 -23.98
C ILE A 409 -4.83 4.44 -23.47
N ASN A 410 -4.27 4.82 -22.31
CA ASN A 410 -4.66 6.04 -21.59
C ASN A 410 -3.53 7.06 -21.36
N GLN A 411 -2.33 6.76 -21.85
CA GLN A 411 -1.18 7.67 -21.80
C GLN A 411 -0.77 8.07 -20.36
N LEU A 412 -1.00 7.23 -19.34
CA LEU A 412 -0.98 7.63 -17.91
C LEU A 412 0.25 8.42 -17.46
N PHE A 413 1.47 8.04 -17.86
CA PHE A 413 2.70 8.73 -17.45
C PHE A 413 2.86 10.17 -18.00
N PHE A 414 1.98 10.60 -18.90
CA PHE A 414 1.88 11.99 -19.36
C PHE A 414 0.91 12.84 -18.51
N GLN A 415 0.22 12.26 -17.52
CA GLN A 415 -0.74 12.98 -16.67
C GLN A 415 -0.07 13.98 -15.70
N PRO A 416 -0.84 14.90 -15.07
CA PRO A 416 -0.33 16.00 -14.26
C PRO A 416 0.69 15.63 -13.16
N ASP A 417 0.49 14.52 -12.45
CA ASP A 417 1.33 14.16 -11.29
C ASP A 417 2.74 13.64 -11.66
N TRP A 418 2.95 13.27 -12.92
CA TRP A 418 4.27 12.94 -13.48
C TRP A 418 4.97 14.19 -14.06
N ASN A 419 4.22 15.29 -14.23
CA ASN A 419 4.55 16.43 -15.11
C ASN A 419 4.28 17.80 -14.46
N ASN A 420 4.52 17.92 -13.14
CA ASN A 420 4.44 19.18 -12.38
C ASN A 420 3.08 19.89 -12.47
N GLY A 421 2.00 19.11 -12.53
CA GLY A 421 0.63 19.60 -12.64
C GLY A 421 0.25 20.11 -14.02
N THR A 422 0.93 19.66 -15.07
CA THR A 422 0.59 19.89 -16.48
C THR A 422 0.13 18.57 -17.09
N ASP A 423 -1.08 18.50 -17.63
CA ASP A 423 -1.47 17.34 -18.42
C ASP A 423 -0.77 17.41 -19.79
N LEU A 424 -0.03 16.38 -20.15
CA LEU A 424 0.68 16.27 -21.43
C LEU A 424 0.11 15.15 -22.32
N ARG A 425 -1.00 14.52 -21.90
CA ARG A 425 -1.72 13.55 -22.73
C ARG A 425 -2.39 14.26 -23.91
N THR A 426 -2.44 13.60 -25.06
CA THR A 426 -3.03 14.14 -26.28
C THR A 426 -4.12 13.22 -26.79
N TYR A 427 -5.37 13.69 -26.80
CA TYR A 427 -6.50 12.92 -27.33
C TYR A 427 -6.28 12.54 -28.81
N PRO A 428 -6.78 11.37 -29.25
CA PRO A 428 -7.59 10.44 -28.47
C PRO A 428 -6.77 9.47 -27.60
N GLY A 429 -7.39 8.93 -26.54
CA GLY A 429 -7.01 7.60 -26.02
C GLY A 429 -7.54 6.51 -26.95
N ALA A 430 -7.12 5.25 -26.82
CA ALA A 430 -7.56 4.19 -27.75
C ALA A 430 -8.02 2.90 -27.06
N ILE A 431 -8.90 2.13 -27.73
CA ILE A 431 -8.94 0.68 -27.58
C ILE A 431 -8.15 0.08 -28.74
N LEU A 432 -7.13 -0.70 -28.42
CA LEU A 432 -6.36 -1.52 -29.36
C LEU A 432 -6.71 -3.00 -29.15
N ARG A 433 -6.58 -3.84 -30.17
CA ARG A 433 -6.68 -5.30 -30.00
C ARG A 433 -5.65 -6.09 -30.82
N ALA A 434 -5.26 -7.24 -30.31
CA ALA A 434 -4.34 -8.20 -30.94
C ALA A 434 -4.96 -9.61 -30.97
N LYS A 435 -4.81 -10.32 -32.09
CA LYS A 435 -5.28 -11.71 -32.21
C LYS A 435 -4.40 -12.65 -31.39
N LEU A 436 -5.02 -13.47 -30.54
CA LEU A 436 -4.31 -14.40 -29.65
C LEU A 436 -3.65 -15.57 -30.39
N PRO A 437 -2.52 -16.11 -29.89
CA PRO A 437 -1.87 -17.28 -30.45
C PRO A 437 -2.71 -18.55 -30.25
N ASN A 438 -2.44 -19.57 -31.07
CA ASN A 438 -2.93 -20.95 -30.93
C ASN A 438 -4.46 -21.16 -30.89
N GLY A 439 -5.28 -20.13 -31.04
CA GLY A 439 -6.72 -20.19 -30.78
C GLY A 439 -7.10 -19.89 -29.32
N GLY A 440 -6.27 -19.12 -28.61
CA GLY A 440 -6.60 -18.60 -27.28
C GLY A 440 -7.85 -17.74 -27.30
N GLU A 441 -8.73 -17.96 -26.34
CA GLU A 441 -10.01 -17.28 -26.13
C GLU A 441 -10.26 -17.04 -24.63
N LYS A 442 -11.37 -16.37 -24.28
CA LYS A 442 -11.71 -16.02 -22.89
C LYS A 442 -11.92 -17.29 -22.04
N SER A 443 -11.26 -17.37 -20.89
CA SER A 443 -11.46 -18.48 -19.95
C SER A 443 -12.87 -18.42 -19.32
N ASN A 444 -13.76 -19.32 -19.76
CA ASN A 444 -15.19 -19.33 -19.40
C ASN A 444 -15.48 -19.95 -18.00
N THR A 445 -14.73 -19.51 -16.99
CA THR A 445 -14.80 -19.87 -15.57
C THR A 445 -14.38 -21.29 -15.18
N LEU A 446 -13.79 -21.39 -13.99
CA LEU A 446 -13.01 -22.53 -13.46
C LEU A 446 -13.88 -23.70 -12.95
N ALA A 447 -15.09 -23.86 -13.48
CA ALA A 447 -15.93 -25.01 -13.18
C ALA A 447 -15.34 -26.24 -13.89
N ARG A 448 -14.54 -27.05 -13.17
CA ARG A 448 -13.88 -28.26 -13.69
C ARG A 448 -14.83 -29.08 -14.57
N GLN A 449 -14.57 -29.13 -15.87
CA GLN A 449 -15.07 -30.22 -16.69
C GLN A 449 -14.43 -31.52 -16.18
N GLN A 450 -15.24 -32.57 -15.96
CA GLN A 450 -14.76 -33.91 -15.62
C GLN A 450 -14.21 -34.60 -16.88
N ASP A 451 -13.17 -34.03 -17.46
CA ASP A 451 -12.55 -34.55 -18.67
C ASP A 451 -11.74 -35.81 -18.35
N THR A 452 -11.94 -36.84 -19.18
CA THR A 452 -11.49 -38.20 -18.92
C THR A 452 -9.99 -38.34 -19.09
N LEU A 453 -9.30 -38.81 -18.03
CA LEU A 453 -7.87 -39.11 -18.04
C LEU A 453 -7.47 -40.03 -19.22
N PRO A 454 -6.46 -39.66 -20.04
CA PRO A 454 -5.87 -40.55 -21.04
C PRO A 454 -5.18 -41.75 -20.38
N THR A 455 -5.54 -42.97 -20.78
CA THR A 455 -5.06 -44.22 -20.15
C THR A 455 -3.68 -44.68 -20.68
N SER A 456 -2.60 -44.09 -20.17
CA SER A 456 -1.19 -44.57 -20.29
C SER A 456 -0.27 -43.70 -19.41
N LEU A 457 0.73 -44.17 -18.66
CA LEU A 457 1.39 -45.49 -18.54
C LEU A 457 1.85 -45.71 -17.04
N PRO A 458 2.74 -46.66 -16.64
CA PRO A 458 2.43 -47.56 -15.52
C PRO A 458 2.90 -47.15 -14.10
N LEU A 459 2.27 -47.81 -13.12
CA LEU A 459 2.61 -47.88 -11.70
C LEU A 459 4.02 -48.39 -11.39
N LEU A 460 4.61 -47.89 -10.30
CA LEU A 460 5.56 -48.64 -9.46
C LEU A 460 5.35 -48.31 -7.95
N TYR A 461 5.27 -49.37 -7.15
CA TYR A 461 5.36 -49.44 -5.66
C TYR A 461 4.28 -48.81 -4.75
N THR A 462 3.31 -49.68 -4.40
CA THR A 462 2.78 -49.93 -3.02
C THR A 462 3.90 -50.12 -1.97
N VAL A 463 3.71 -50.15 -0.64
CA VAL A 463 2.60 -50.50 0.31
C VAL A 463 2.63 -49.42 1.43
N ALA A 464 1.62 -49.05 2.23
CA ALA A 464 0.54 -49.75 2.97
C ALA A 464 -0.70 -48.81 3.13
N GLU A 465 -1.90 -49.16 3.64
CA GLU A 465 -2.42 -50.16 4.60
C GLU A 465 -2.15 -49.87 6.10
N HIS A 466 -3.12 -49.92 7.03
CA HIS A 466 -4.53 -50.40 6.97
C HIS A 466 -5.41 -49.80 8.12
N ALA A 467 -6.74 -50.01 8.05
CA ALA A 467 -7.75 -49.93 9.14
C ALA A 467 -8.14 -48.51 9.68
N GLN A 468 -9.39 -48.24 10.12
CA GLN A 468 -10.65 -49.04 10.08
C GLN A 468 -11.89 -48.11 10.12
N SER A 469 -13.10 -48.66 9.96
CA SER A 469 -14.38 -47.95 9.83
C SER A 469 -15.51 -48.52 10.72
N ALA A 470 -16.66 -47.82 10.78
CA ALA A 470 -17.86 -48.08 11.63
C ALA A 470 -17.65 -47.77 13.14
N GLU A 471 -18.67 -47.45 13.96
CA GLU A 471 -20.13 -47.67 13.86
C GLU A 471 -20.99 -46.40 13.99
N ALA A 472 -22.32 -46.56 14.15
CA ALA A 472 -23.33 -45.49 14.10
C ALA A 472 -24.44 -45.63 15.16
N GLU A 473 -25.19 -44.53 15.34
CA GLU A 473 -26.50 -44.39 16.03
C GLU A 473 -26.66 -44.81 17.52
N ALA A 474 -27.13 -43.86 18.34
CA ALA A 474 -28.46 -43.86 18.97
C ALA A 474 -28.49 -43.35 20.43
N LEU A 475 -29.27 -42.29 20.69
CA LEU A 475 -30.41 -42.25 21.64
C LEU A 475 -30.84 -40.80 21.99
N ALA A 476 -32.10 -40.63 22.40
CA ALA A 476 -32.69 -39.35 22.79
C ALA A 476 -33.64 -39.48 23.99
N ASN A 477 -33.86 -38.37 24.71
CA ASN A 477 -34.70 -38.22 25.92
C ASN A 477 -34.17 -38.97 27.17
N THR A 478 -34.44 -38.58 28.43
CA THR A 478 -35.64 -37.91 29.01
C THR A 478 -35.36 -37.07 30.28
N SER A 479 -36.04 -35.91 30.42
CA SER A 479 -36.52 -35.31 31.70
C SER A 479 -35.48 -34.80 32.74
N THR A 480 -35.76 -34.00 33.80
CA THR A 480 -36.99 -33.40 34.40
C THR A 480 -36.71 -31.97 34.93
N SER A 481 -37.76 -31.19 35.25
CA SER A 481 -37.75 -29.87 35.94
C SER A 481 -38.18 -30.03 37.43
N PRO A 482 -38.57 -29.04 38.28
CA PRO A 482 -38.53 -27.55 38.20
C PRO A 482 -38.13 -26.79 39.51
N THR A 483 -38.02 -25.44 39.46
CA THR A 483 -38.41 -24.42 40.50
C THR A 483 -37.89 -23.02 40.09
N THR A 484 -38.49 -21.83 40.31
CA THR A 484 -39.84 -21.29 40.57
C THR A 484 -39.73 -19.74 40.46
N ARG A 485 -40.82 -19.08 40.05
CA ARG A 485 -41.03 -17.62 39.84
C ARG A 485 -41.07 -16.81 41.18
N PRO A 486 -41.19 -15.44 41.25
CA PRO A 486 -41.99 -14.55 40.37
C PRO A 486 -41.37 -13.15 39.99
N SER A 487 -41.68 -12.56 38.82
CA SER A 487 -42.64 -11.45 38.54
C SER A 487 -42.28 -10.05 39.13
N THR A 488 -42.53 -8.90 38.48
CA THR A 488 -43.77 -8.48 37.78
C THR A 488 -43.55 -7.61 36.51
N SER A 489 -44.63 -7.40 35.75
CA SER A 489 -44.88 -6.19 34.94
C SER A 489 -46.35 -5.76 35.18
N PRO A 490 -46.80 -4.56 34.75
CA PRO A 490 -47.63 -4.58 33.53
C PRO A 490 -47.63 -3.29 32.65
N SER A 491 -47.40 -3.50 31.35
CA SER A 491 -48.24 -3.02 30.22
C SER A 491 -48.60 -1.52 29.97
N ARG A 492 -48.28 -1.11 28.72
CA ARG A 492 -49.21 -0.59 27.67
C ARG A 492 -49.64 0.90 27.57
N THR A 493 -49.34 1.43 26.38
CA THR A 493 -50.11 2.39 25.53
C THR A 493 -49.97 3.91 25.76
N ARG A 494 -49.26 4.59 24.84
CA ARG A 494 -49.88 5.37 23.73
C ARG A 494 -48.85 5.96 22.77
N ALA A 495 -49.18 5.98 21.48
CA ALA A 495 -48.46 6.80 20.50
C ALA A 495 -48.82 8.29 20.67
N ARG A 496 -47.87 9.18 20.36
CA ARG A 496 -48.09 10.62 20.13
C ARG A 496 -47.18 11.08 18.99
N ALA A 497 -47.70 11.98 18.16
CA ALA A 497 -46.98 12.54 17.02
C ALA A 497 -45.88 13.53 17.44
N PHE A 498 -44.92 13.76 16.55
CA PHE A 498 -44.01 14.90 16.63
C PHE A 498 -44.80 16.22 16.52
N SER A 499 -44.47 17.22 17.35
CA SER A 499 -44.91 18.62 17.18
C SER A 499 -43.71 19.49 16.81
N MET A 500 -43.95 20.48 15.95
CA MET A 500 -42.93 21.43 15.49
C MET A 500 -42.45 22.41 16.58
N ASP A 501 -43.14 22.49 17.72
CA ASP A 501 -42.93 23.56 18.70
C ASP A 501 -41.62 23.43 19.48
N ARG A 502 -41.09 22.20 19.63
CA ARG A 502 -39.75 22.00 20.21
C ARG A 502 -38.63 22.50 19.28
N PHE A 503 -38.86 22.56 17.98
CA PHE A 503 -37.85 23.07 17.03
C PHE A 503 -37.72 24.60 17.16
N LYS A 504 -38.86 25.32 17.27
CA LYS A 504 -38.87 26.77 17.54
C LYS A 504 -38.26 27.15 18.89
N ALA A 505 -38.34 26.28 19.89
CA ALA A 505 -37.68 26.51 21.18
C ALA A 505 -36.13 26.44 21.09
N PHE A 506 -35.60 25.66 20.14
CA PHE A 506 -34.15 25.54 19.91
C PHE A 506 -33.61 26.67 19.03
N THR A 507 -34.34 27.11 17.99
CA THR A 507 -33.90 28.22 17.12
C THR A 507 -33.79 29.55 17.84
N ASN A 508 -34.58 29.77 18.89
CA ASN A 508 -34.70 31.08 19.55
C ASN A 508 -33.65 31.35 20.65
N SER A 509 -32.73 30.41 20.93
CA SER A 509 -31.60 30.63 21.86
C SER A 509 -30.24 30.77 21.18
N ILE A 510 -30.15 30.62 19.84
CA ILE A 510 -28.92 30.74 19.05
C ILE A 510 -28.86 32.14 18.41
N GLY A 511 -29.04 33.17 19.24
CA GLY A 511 -29.44 34.53 18.81
C GLY A 511 -28.49 35.68 19.12
N SER A 512 -27.28 35.45 19.66
CA SER A 512 -26.39 36.56 20.06
C SER A 512 -24.87 36.29 20.07
N THR A 513 -24.38 35.12 19.63
CA THR A 513 -22.95 34.74 19.85
C THR A 513 -22.20 34.20 18.62
N VAL A 514 -22.64 34.53 17.39
CA VAL A 514 -21.96 34.14 16.15
C VAL A 514 -21.29 35.37 15.50
N THR A 515 -20.15 35.78 16.05
CA THR A 515 -19.48 37.04 15.63
C THR A 515 -17.94 37.00 15.58
N PRO A 516 -17.21 36.21 16.40
CA PRO A 516 -15.75 36.15 16.31
C PRO A 516 -15.19 35.09 15.34
N PHE A 517 -15.93 34.04 15.00
CA PHE A 517 -15.41 32.95 14.15
C PHE A 517 -15.54 33.29 12.65
N ALA A 518 -16.76 33.58 12.20
CA ALA A 518 -17.04 33.88 10.79
C ALA A 518 -16.23 35.07 10.24
N THR A 519 -15.94 36.09 11.07
CA THR A 519 -15.11 37.25 10.71
C THR A 519 -13.65 36.87 10.46
N ARG A 520 -13.03 36.06 11.33
CA ARG A 520 -11.67 35.50 11.13
C ARG A 520 -11.62 34.64 9.86
N SER A 521 -12.62 33.77 9.65
CA SER A 521 -12.70 32.94 8.43
C SER A 521 -12.82 33.78 7.16
N GLN A 522 -13.66 34.82 7.17
CA GLN A 522 -13.79 35.74 6.03
C GLN A 522 -12.50 36.53 5.75
N GLN A 523 -11.77 36.93 6.78
CA GLN A 523 -10.49 37.62 6.62
C GLN A 523 -9.39 36.69 6.07
N TRP A 524 -9.31 35.46 6.58
CA TRP A 524 -8.38 34.45 6.06
C TRP A 524 -8.63 34.13 4.58
N ILE A 525 -9.91 34.04 4.16
CA ILE A 525 -10.28 33.87 2.75
C ILE A 525 -9.83 35.06 1.87
N LYS A 526 -9.95 36.31 2.36
CA LYS A 526 -9.42 37.49 1.64
C LYS A 526 -7.90 37.43 1.47
N GLU A 527 -7.17 37.03 2.50
CA GLU A 527 -5.70 36.90 2.45
C GLU A 527 -5.26 35.84 1.43
N GLN A 528 -5.90 34.67 1.40
CA GLN A 528 -5.57 33.60 0.44
C GLN A 528 -5.96 33.96 -1.02
N THR A 529 -6.93 34.86 -1.22
CA THR A 529 -7.39 35.28 -2.56
C THR A 529 -6.72 36.56 -3.07
N GLY A 530 -5.72 37.10 -2.36
CA GLY A 530 -5.03 38.35 -2.75
C GLY A 530 -5.88 39.62 -2.64
N ASN A 531 -7.08 39.54 -2.05
CA ASN A 531 -8.03 40.65 -1.88
C ASN A 531 -8.05 41.22 -0.45
N ALA A 532 -7.05 40.88 0.38
CA ALA A 532 -6.81 41.55 1.65
C ALA A 532 -6.11 42.90 1.44
N GLY A 533 -6.31 43.82 2.39
CA GLY A 533 -5.45 44.99 2.52
C GLY A 533 -4.11 44.63 3.19
N GLU A 534 -3.42 45.66 3.67
CA GLU A 534 -2.19 45.51 4.46
C GLU A 534 -2.40 44.53 5.63
N LYS A 535 -1.51 43.53 5.70
CA LYS A 535 -1.57 42.42 6.65
C LYS A 535 -0.69 42.75 7.85
N THR A 536 -1.20 42.55 9.07
CA THR A 536 -0.38 42.76 10.27
C THR A 536 0.87 41.87 10.23
N GLU A 537 2.06 42.47 10.34
CA GLU A 537 3.31 41.70 10.36
C GLU A 537 3.52 41.03 11.73
N LEU A 538 4.23 39.89 11.72
CA LEU A 538 4.67 39.21 12.94
C LEU A 538 6.08 39.71 13.31
N PRO A 539 6.40 39.97 14.59
CA PRO A 539 7.75 40.37 14.98
C PRO A 539 8.81 39.36 14.54
N HIS A 540 9.97 39.85 14.10
CA HIS A 540 11.06 39.03 13.56
C HIS A 540 11.46 37.88 14.51
N ASP A 541 11.69 38.18 15.79
CA ASP A 541 12.01 37.21 16.85
C ASP A 541 10.97 36.09 16.96
N TYR A 542 9.68 36.41 16.81
CA TYR A 542 8.61 35.41 16.85
C TYR A 542 8.69 34.46 15.63
N VAL A 543 8.96 35.00 14.44
CA VAL A 543 9.10 34.20 13.20
C VAL A 543 10.35 33.31 13.25
N GLU A 544 11.47 33.78 13.81
CA GLU A 544 12.66 32.94 14.04
C GLU A 544 12.35 31.76 14.97
N LEU A 545 11.60 32.02 16.06
CA LEU A 545 11.17 30.98 17.00
C LEU A 545 10.23 29.97 16.34
N GLU A 546 9.29 30.40 15.48
CA GLU A 546 8.43 29.47 14.72
C GLU A 546 9.26 28.50 13.85
N VAL A 547 10.22 29.03 13.08
CA VAL A 547 11.12 28.23 12.22
C VAL A 547 11.94 27.24 13.05
N ARG A 548 12.46 27.67 14.21
CA ARG A 548 13.25 26.81 15.11
C ARG A 548 12.40 25.72 15.78
N ILE A 549 11.15 26.01 16.12
CA ILE A 549 10.20 25.02 16.64
C ILE A 549 9.83 23.98 15.58
N ASP A 550 9.57 24.39 14.33
CA ASP A 550 9.27 23.44 13.25
C ASP A 550 10.47 22.55 12.90
N ALA A 551 11.70 23.08 12.97
CA ALA A 551 12.93 22.29 12.84
C ALA A 551 13.11 21.30 14.00
N LEU A 552 12.86 21.72 15.25
CA LEU A 552 12.91 20.86 16.43
C LEU A 552 11.87 19.72 16.35
N LYS A 553 10.67 20.03 15.87
CA LYS A 553 9.55 19.11 15.67
C LYS A 553 9.88 18.04 14.62
N GLN A 554 10.35 18.44 13.44
CA GLN A 554 10.83 17.52 12.41
C GLN A 554 11.97 16.62 12.90
N THR A 555 12.89 17.18 13.70
CA THR A 555 14.00 16.42 14.29
C THR A 555 13.50 15.37 15.26
N HIS A 556 12.55 15.72 16.13
CA HIS A 556 11.92 14.76 17.05
C HIS A 556 11.19 13.65 16.30
N GLN A 557 10.37 13.99 15.31
CA GLN A 557 9.60 13.02 14.51
C GLN A 557 10.52 12.05 13.75
N LYS A 558 11.54 12.56 13.05
CA LYS A 558 12.48 11.74 12.27
C LYS A 558 13.27 10.77 13.15
N LEU A 559 13.80 11.23 14.29
CA LEU A 559 14.55 10.34 15.18
C LEU A 559 13.63 9.33 15.87
N PHE A 560 12.43 9.75 16.29
CA PHE A 560 11.44 8.85 16.90
C PHE A 560 11.03 7.72 15.95
N ALA A 561 10.78 8.02 14.67
CA ALA A 561 10.36 7.01 13.69
C ALA A 561 11.37 5.87 13.47
N ALA A 562 12.68 6.15 13.59
CA ALA A 562 13.72 5.12 13.53
C ALA A 562 13.90 4.40 14.87
N THR A 563 13.89 5.15 15.98
CA THR A 563 14.22 4.63 17.32
C THR A 563 13.03 3.97 18.03
N SER A 564 11.78 4.22 17.64
CA SER A 564 10.61 3.52 18.18
C SER A 564 10.68 2.00 17.97
N GLN A 565 11.49 1.56 17.01
CA GLN A 565 11.76 0.15 16.74
C GLN A 565 12.44 -0.57 17.93
N TYR A 566 13.12 0.16 18.84
CA TYR A 566 13.63 -0.40 20.10
C TYR A 566 12.52 -0.87 21.08
N ALA A 567 11.24 -0.62 20.78
CA ALA A 567 10.09 -1.21 21.49
C ALA A 567 9.62 -2.55 20.89
N ASN A 568 10.19 -3.02 19.78
CA ASN A 568 9.87 -4.30 19.15
C ASN A 568 10.99 -5.31 19.41
N GLU A 569 10.77 -6.27 20.31
CA GLU A 569 11.79 -7.26 20.72
C GLU A 569 12.45 -8.00 19.55
N ALA A 570 11.75 -8.21 18.43
CA ALA A 570 12.25 -8.95 17.27
C ALA A 570 12.88 -8.04 16.17
N TYR A 571 13.31 -6.81 16.47
CA TYR A 571 13.70 -5.88 15.40
C TYR A 571 14.95 -6.27 14.59
N ASP A 572 15.91 -6.99 15.19
CA ASP A 572 17.09 -7.52 14.51
C ASP A 572 16.90 -8.95 13.98
N TYR A 573 15.76 -9.58 14.32
CA TYR A 573 15.36 -10.90 13.86
C TYR A 573 13.93 -10.86 13.30
N PRO A 574 13.72 -10.22 12.13
CA PRO A 574 12.43 -10.27 11.45
C PRO A 574 12.01 -11.75 11.25
N PRO A 575 10.69 -12.05 11.32
CA PRO A 575 10.21 -13.39 11.59
C PRO A 575 10.57 -14.41 10.51
N ASN A 576 11.59 -15.22 10.78
CA ASN A 576 11.95 -16.38 9.98
C ASN A 576 11.01 -17.55 10.30
N VAL A 577 10.30 -18.08 9.30
CA VAL A 577 9.19 -19.03 9.45
C VAL A 577 9.65 -20.48 9.74
N ARG A 578 10.71 -20.67 10.56
CA ARG A 578 11.35 -21.97 10.82
C ARG A 578 11.81 -22.21 12.26
N GLU A 579 11.42 -21.39 13.24
CA GLU A 579 11.66 -21.72 14.66
C GLU A 579 10.71 -22.84 15.12
N SER A 580 11.28 -23.99 15.53
CA SER A 580 10.52 -25.15 15.98
C SER A 580 9.99 -24.96 17.41
N PHE A 581 8.69 -25.16 17.61
CA PHE A 581 7.97 -24.95 18.88
C PHE A 581 8.39 -25.87 20.06
N GLN A 582 9.45 -26.66 19.94
CA GLN A 582 9.87 -27.66 20.92
C GLN A 582 10.79 -27.11 22.03
N ASP A 583 11.37 -25.92 21.88
CA ASP A 583 12.46 -25.43 22.74
C ASP A 583 12.05 -24.56 23.96
N LEU A 584 10.75 -24.29 24.14
CA LEU A 584 10.24 -23.37 25.15
C LEU A 584 10.21 -23.99 26.57
N GLY A 585 11.09 -23.52 27.46
CA GLY A 585 10.91 -23.76 28.90
C GLY A 585 12.06 -23.45 29.86
N LYS A 586 13.30 -23.33 29.38
CA LYS A 586 14.52 -23.04 30.18
C LYS A 586 15.51 -22.22 29.37
N SER A 587 16.37 -21.44 30.03
CA SER A 587 17.51 -20.75 29.41
C SER A 587 18.51 -21.75 28.81
N ILE A 588 19.31 -21.32 27.84
CA ILE A 588 20.38 -22.12 27.22
C ILE A 588 21.48 -22.39 28.25
N SER A 589 21.81 -21.40 29.08
CA SER A 589 22.68 -21.56 30.26
C SER A 589 22.18 -22.62 31.24
N GLU A 590 20.87 -22.72 31.51
CA GLU A 590 20.30 -23.83 32.30
C GLU A 590 20.39 -25.16 31.56
N LYS A 591 20.09 -25.20 30.24
CA LYS A 591 20.15 -26.44 29.45
C LYS A 591 21.57 -27.02 29.44
N VAL A 592 22.59 -26.22 29.11
CA VAL A 592 24.01 -26.65 29.16
C VAL A 592 24.46 -26.95 30.60
N GLY A 593 24.02 -26.14 31.57
CA GLY A 593 24.26 -26.36 33.01
C GLY A 593 23.56 -27.59 33.61
N LEU A 594 22.65 -28.23 32.88
CA LEU A 594 22.04 -29.51 33.20
C LEU A 594 22.69 -30.66 32.41
N LEU A 595 22.96 -30.47 31.11
CA LEU A 595 23.63 -31.46 30.24
C LEU A 595 25.01 -31.83 30.78
N SER A 596 25.80 -30.84 31.20
CA SER A 596 27.11 -31.01 31.88
C SER A 596 27.08 -31.77 33.22
N LYS A 597 25.89 -32.18 33.70
CA LYS A 597 25.69 -32.97 34.93
C LYS A 597 24.98 -34.30 34.69
N ALA A 598 24.56 -34.60 33.46
CA ALA A 598 23.92 -35.87 33.13
C ALA A 598 24.96 -36.99 33.00
N GLY A 599 24.80 -38.09 33.76
CA GLY A 599 25.65 -39.27 33.64
C GLY A 599 25.22 -40.22 32.51
N SER A 600 24.09 -39.94 31.86
CA SER A 600 23.53 -40.74 30.79
C SER A 600 22.62 -39.93 29.86
N ALA A 601 22.44 -40.41 28.62
CA ALA A 601 21.50 -39.82 27.66
C ALA A 601 20.04 -39.78 28.18
N SER A 602 19.65 -40.71 29.05
CA SER A 602 18.32 -40.71 29.68
C SER A 602 18.14 -39.55 30.66
N GLU A 603 19.17 -39.22 31.44
CA GLU A 603 19.14 -38.08 32.36
C GLU A 603 19.20 -36.74 31.61
N ALA A 604 19.99 -36.68 30.53
CA ALA A 604 20.02 -35.54 29.62
C ALA A 604 18.62 -35.24 29.03
N GLN A 605 17.96 -36.27 28.48
CA GLN A 605 16.60 -36.13 27.95
C GLN A 605 15.60 -35.67 29.02
N ALA A 606 15.60 -36.31 30.20
CA ALA A 606 14.70 -35.97 31.30
C ALA A 606 14.92 -34.56 31.85
N ALA A 607 16.15 -34.06 31.84
CA ALA A 607 16.47 -32.69 32.25
C ALA A 607 15.98 -31.64 31.25
N LEU A 608 15.94 -31.96 29.95
CA LEU A 608 15.44 -31.08 28.89
C LEU A 608 13.90 -31.07 28.80
N THR A 609 13.22 -32.21 28.98
CA THR A 609 11.75 -32.32 28.81
C THR A 609 10.93 -32.03 30.07
N ALA A 610 11.54 -31.45 31.12
CA ALA A 610 10.83 -31.08 32.34
C ALA A 610 9.84 -29.92 32.10
N PRO A 611 8.63 -29.92 32.69
CA PRO A 611 7.61 -28.90 32.41
C PRO A 611 8.07 -27.49 32.79
N PRO A 612 7.71 -26.46 31.99
CA PRO A 612 8.31 -25.13 32.06
C PRO A 612 7.84 -24.32 33.26
N SER A 613 8.77 -23.55 33.85
CA SER A 613 8.47 -22.52 34.83
C SER A 613 8.98 -21.15 34.39
N ALA A 614 8.04 -20.25 34.07
CA ALA A 614 8.20 -18.82 33.77
C ALA A 614 8.82 -18.43 32.39
N LYS A 615 8.11 -17.49 31.76
CA LYS A 615 8.42 -16.68 30.55
C LYS A 615 8.63 -17.42 29.20
N PRO A 616 8.19 -16.82 28.08
CA PRO A 616 8.63 -17.20 26.74
C PRO A 616 10.13 -16.95 26.54
N GLN A 617 10.74 -17.67 25.59
CA GLN A 617 12.11 -17.44 25.13
C GLN A 617 12.20 -16.14 24.30
N PRO A 618 13.24 -15.28 24.50
CA PRO A 618 13.35 -14.02 23.76
C PRO A 618 13.65 -14.19 22.26
N LYS A 619 13.29 -13.15 21.49
CA LYS A 619 13.27 -13.15 20.02
C LYS A 619 14.33 -12.26 19.35
N THR A 620 15.42 -11.95 20.05
CA THR A 620 16.56 -11.25 19.41
C THR A 620 17.36 -12.21 18.53
N PHE A 621 18.10 -11.68 17.54
CA PHE A 621 18.84 -12.52 16.59
C PHE A 621 19.86 -13.43 17.28
N SER A 622 20.62 -12.91 18.26
CA SER A 622 21.55 -13.71 19.05
C SER A 622 20.86 -14.85 19.81
N HIS A 623 19.66 -14.65 20.36
CA HIS A 623 18.91 -15.75 20.97
C HIS A 623 18.52 -16.84 19.95
N ALA A 624 18.26 -16.49 18.68
CA ALA A 624 18.00 -17.45 17.62
C ALA A 624 19.27 -18.20 17.18
N ILE A 625 20.42 -17.51 17.06
CA ILE A 625 21.73 -18.15 16.84
C ILE A 625 22.03 -19.12 17.98
N ALA A 626 21.83 -18.70 19.23
CA ALA A 626 22.07 -19.52 20.41
C ALA A 626 21.22 -20.80 20.42
N ARG A 627 19.92 -20.71 20.08
CA ARG A 627 19.04 -21.89 19.91
C ARG A 627 19.57 -22.82 18.82
N ALA A 628 19.91 -22.28 17.64
CA ALA A 628 20.41 -23.07 16.52
C ALA A 628 21.74 -23.78 16.84
N SER A 629 22.66 -23.11 17.54
CA SER A 629 23.92 -23.70 17.98
C SER A 629 23.72 -24.81 18.99
N LEU A 630 22.86 -24.63 20.00
CA LEU A 630 22.54 -25.68 20.99
C LEU A 630 21.86 -26.90 20.34
N ALA A 631 20.93 -26.68 19.40
CA ALA A 631 20.32 -27.78 18.65
C ALA A 631 21.37 -28.54 17.81
N GLY A 632 22.32 -27.82 17.20
CA GLY A 632 23.45 -28.41 16.48
C GLY A 632 24.35 -29.28 17.36
N SER A 633 24.73 -28.81 18.56
CA SER A 633 25.58 -29.60 19.48
C SER A 633 24.88 -30.87 19.94
N GLN A 634 23.57 -30.81 20.22
CA GLN A 634 22.76 -31.96 20.61
C GLN A 634 22.66 -33.00 19.49
N ILE A 635 22.42 -32.58 18.24
CA ILE A 635 22.36 -33.49 17.09
C ILE A 635 23.69 -34.24 16.93
N ILE A 636 24.82 -33.53 16.95
CA ILE A 636 26.15 -34.14 16.81
C ILE A 636 26.44 -35.10 17.98
N SER A 637 26.17 -34.68 19.22
CA SER A 637 26.39 -35.50 20.43
C SER A 637 25.51 -36.75 20.45
N SER A 638 24.30 -36.69 19.88
CA SER A 638 23.40 -37.84 19.75
C SER A 638 23.84 -38.85 18.66
N ALA A 639 24.63 -38.39 17.69
CA ALA A 639 25.18 -39.23 16.63
C ALA A 639 26.50 -39.94 17.04
N THR A 640 27.14 -39.51 18.13
CA THR A 640 28.34 -40.15 18.68
C THR A 640 28.02 -41.57 19.20
N PRO A 641 28.73 -42.64 18.76
CA PRO A 641 28.43 -44.01 19.19
C PRO A 641 28.53 -44.23 20.70
N GLN A 642 27.59 -45.00 21.26
CA GLN A 642 27.60 -45.41 22.66
C GLN A 642 28.90 -46.18 22.99
N GLY A 643 29.70 -45.62 23.89
CA GLY A 643 31.02 -46.15 24.25
C GLY A 643 32.20 -45.24 23.86
N SER A 644 31.99 -44.17 23.09
CA SER A 644 33.00 -43.09 23.00
C SER A 644 33.17 -42.42 24.36
N THR A 645 34.43 -42.15 24.73
CA THR A 645 34.80 -41.43 25.96
C THR A 645 35.21 -39.98 25.72
N GLU A 646 35.34 -39.56 24.46
CA GLU A 646 35.80 -38.22 24.08
C GLU A 646 34.65 -37.46 23.38
N PRO A 647 34.31 -36.23 23.85
CA PRO A 647 33.23 -35.42 23.29
C PRO A 647 33.65 -34.73 21.98
N ASP A 648 32.73 -34.65 21.02
CA ASP A 648 33.01 -34.08 19.69
C ASP A 648 33.44 -32.59 19.78
N PRO A 649 34.57 -32.18 19.15
CA PRO A 649 35.04 -30.80 19.22
C PRO A 649 34.10 -29.76 18.60
N LEU A 650 33.35 -30.10 17.56
CA LEU A 650 32.37 -29.19 16.95
C LEU A 650 31.12 -29.06 17.83
N ALA A 651 30.67 -30.14 18.47
CA ALA A 651 29.62 -30.06 19.49
C ALA A 651 30.01 -29.13 20.64
N GLN A 652 31.23 -29.29 21.18
CA GLN A 652 31.76 -28.40 22.23
C GLN A 652 31.82 -26.94 21.78
N GLY A 653 32.32 -26.66 20.57
CA GLY A 653 32.37 -25.30 20.03
C GLY A 653 30.98 -24.68 19.86
N LEU A 654 29.99 -25.45 19.42
CA LEU A 654 28.60 -25.00 19.30
C LEU A 654 27.95 -24.69 20.66
N GLU A 655 28.28 -25.43 21.72
CA GLU A 655 27.82 -25.09 23.09
C GLU A 655 28.45 -23.79 23.60
N LYS A 656 29.74 -23.56 23.34
CA LYS A 656 30.41 -22.29 23.68
C LYS A 656 29.75 -21.11 22.97
N LEU A 657 29.50 -21.24 21.66
CA LEU A 657 28.81 -20.21 20.87
C LEU A 657 27.37 -19.96 21.37
N ALA A 658 26.64 -21.02 21.73
CA ALA A 658 25.28 -20.89 22.27
C ALA A 658 25.24 -20.09 23.59
N LEU A 659 26.19 -20.35 24.49
CA LEU A 659 26.33 -19.61 25.75
C LEU A 659 26.85 -18.18 25.58
N ALA A 660 27.49 -17.87 24.46
CA ALA A 660 27.94 -16.52 24.13
C ALA A 660 26.79 -15.67 23.59
N GLU A 661 26.10 -16.18 22.57
CA GLU A 661 25.01 -15.49 21.90
C GLU A 661 23.79 -15.30 22.81
N GLU A 662 23.51 -16.19 23.78
CA GLU A 662 22.51 -15.91 24.82
C GLU A 662 22.86 -14.66 25.64
N LYS A 663 24.13 -14.48 26.03
CA LYS A 663 24.57 -13.31 26.81
C LYS A 663 24.59 -12.02 25.98
N VAL A 664 24.93 -12.12 24.68
CA VAL A 664 24.80 -10.98 23.74
C VAL A 664 23.32 -10.59 23.59
N GLY A 665 22.43 -11.58 23.49
CA GLY A 665 20.99 -11.40 23.46
C GLY A 665 20.44 -10.67 24.69
N GLU A 666 20.80 -11.13 25.90
CA GLU A 666 20.40 -10.47 27.15
C GLU A 666 20.99 -9.05 27.29
N ALA A 667 22.24 -8.83 26.86
CA ALA A 667 22.83 -7.49 26.82
C ALA A 667 22.11 -6.54 25.86
N ARG A 668 21.50 -7.06 24.77
CA ARG A 668 20.65 -6.30 23.84
C ARG A 668 19.31 -5.94 24.48
N LEU A 669 18.69 -6.84 25.25
CA LEU A 669 17.44 -6.55 25.97
C LEU A 669 17.64 -5.44 27.03
N ASP A 670 18.76 -5.47 27.75
CA ASP A 670 19.16 -4.42 28.71
C ASP A 670 19.36 -3.04 28.06
N GLN A 671 19.94 -2.99 26.84
CA GLN A 671 19.98 -1.76 26.04
C GLN A 671 18.57 -1.26 25.71
N ASP A 672 17.68 -2.13 25.26
CA ASP A 672 16.37 -1.72 24.76
C ASP A 672 15.47 -1.20 25.88
N GLU A 673 15.49 -1.84 27.05
CA GLU A 673 14.79 -1.33 28.24
C GLU A 673 15.30 0.06 28.63
N LYS A 674 16.63 0.28 28.58
CA LYS A 674 17.24 1.59 28.82
C LYS A 674 16.82 2.63 27.76
N ILE A 675 16.79 2.27 26.48
CA ILE A 675 16.38 3.20 25.40
C ILE A 675 14.89 3.53 25.51
N GLN A 676 14.02 2.55 25.74
CA GLN A 676 12.59 2.76 25.95
C GLN A 676 12.34 3.68 27.16
N GLY A 677 12.90 3.34 28.32
CA GLY A 677 12.66 4.04 29.58
C GLY A 677 13.29 5.43 29.66
N LYS A 678 14.48 5.64 29.08
CA LYS A 678 15.25 6.89 29.27
C LYS A 678 15.34 7.79 28.05
N PHE A 679 15.26 7.25 26.84
CA PHE A 679 15.27 8.03 25.60
C PHE A 679 13.84 8.22 25.07
N LEU A 680 13.16 7.14 24.67
CA LEU A 680 11.86 7.24 23.98
C LEU A 680 10.78 7.93 24.82
N ALA A 681 10.74 7.67 26.13
CA ALA A 681 9.79 8.31 27.04
C ALA A 681 9.95 9.85 27.07
N GLY A 682 11.17 10.38 27.24
CA GLY A 682 11.43 11.82 27.28
C GLY A 682 11.31 12.49 25.92
N TRP A 683 11.76 11.81 24.86
CA TRP A 683 11.67 12.28 23.47
C TRP A 683 10.21 12.39 23.00
N SER A 684 9.38 11.37 23.30
CA SER A 684 7.94 11.38 23.07
C SER A 684 7.22 12.44 23.91
N THR A 685 7.66 12.65 25.17
CA THR A 685 7.11 13.71 26.04
C THR A 685 7.36 15.10 25.44
N THR A 686 8.57 15.38 24.96
CA THR A 686 8.90 16.67 24.34
C THR A 686 8.10 16.91 23.06
N LEU A 687 7.93 15.87 22.22
CA LEU A 687 7.11 15.96 21.00
C LEU A 687 5.61 16.16 21.30
N HIS A 688 5.03 15.36 22.19
CA HIS A 688 3.59 15.31 22.40
C HIS A 688 3.05 16.31 23.45
N GLN A 689 3.91 16.90 24.28
CA GLN A 689 3.54 17.92 25.27
C GLN A 689 4.17 19.27 24.94
N SER A 690 5.49 19.40 25.00
CA SER A 690 6.21 20.68 24.90
C SER A 690 6.03 21.34 23.53
N ILE A 691 6.34 20.63 22.45
CA ILE A 691 6.20 21.12 21.08
C ILE A 691 4.72 21.33 20.72
N LYS A 692 3.83 20.46 21.21
CA LYS A 692 2.36 20.61 21.06
C LYS A 692 1.80 21.85 21.77
N ALA A 693 2.40 22.28 22.88
CA ALA A 693 2.04 23.53 23.55
C ALA A 693 2.47 24.75 22.71
N ALA A 694 3.66 24.72 22.10
CA ALA A 694 4.10 25.73 21.14
C ALA A 694 3.18 25.80 19.91
N ASP A 695 2.82 24.66 19.28
CA ASP A 695 1.84 24.62 18.18
C ASP A 695 0.51 25.30 18.56
N LYS A 696 0.00 25.03 19.77
CA LYS A 696 -1.24 25.62 20.29
C LYS A 696 -1.11 27.14 20.50
N ALA A 697 0.03 27.61 21.02
CA ALA A 697 0.28 29.03 21.23
C ALA A 697 0.42 29.79 19.91
N ARG A 698 1.16 29.23 18.92
CA ARG A 698 1.22 29.75 17.55
C ARG A 698 -0.16 29.84 16.90
N THR A 699 -0.99 28.81 17.11
CA THR A 699 -2.40 28.82 16.66
C THR A 699 -3.20 29.95 17.32
N ALA A 700 -2.93 30.30 18.58
CA ALA A 700 -3.57 31.45 19.23
C ALA A 700 -3.12 32.79 18.60
N VAL A 701 -1.83 32.97 18.31
CA VAL A 701 -1.29 34.16 17.62
C VAL A 701 -1.93 34.35 16.25
N GLN A 702 -1.98 33.31 15.42
CA GLN A 702 -2.61 33.36 14.09
C GLN A 702 -4.10 33.76 14.19
N ASN A 703 -4.80 33.26 15.22
CA ASN A 703 -6.19 33.63 15.49
C ASN A 703 -6.36 35.08 15.96
N ALA A 704 -5.46 35.59 16.81
CA ALA A 704 -5.48 36.97 17.27
C ALA A 704 -5.18 37.95 16.12
N ARG A 705 -4.18 37.64 15.29
CA ARG A 705 -3.84 38.43 14.10
C ARG A 705 -5.02 38.53 13.13
N LEU A 706 -5.63 37.39 12.75
CA LEU A 706 -6.80 37.37 11.88
C LEU A 706 -8.00 38.15 12.44
N ASN A 707 -8.12 38.26 13.77
CA ASN A 707 -9.14 39.09 14.41
C ASN A 707 -8.81 40.58 14.30
N LEU A 708 -7.56 40.96 14.56
CA LEU A 708 -7.06 42.33 14.38
C LEU A 708 -7.17 42.80 12.93
N ASP A 709 -6.70 42.00 11.97
CA ASP A 709 -6.81 42.26 10.53
C ASP A 709 -8.28 42.44 10.10
N ALA A 710 -9.20 41.62 10.64
CA ALA A 710 -10.63 41.74 10.37
C ALA A 710 -11.26 43.01 10.97
N VAL A 711 -10.83 43.43 12.18
CA VAL A 711 -11.32 44.66 12.83
C VAL A 711 -10.79 45.90 12.09
N LYS A 712 -9.51 45.93 11.72
CA LYS A 712 -8.91 47.00 10.88
C LYS A 712 -9.60 47.09 9.51
N SER A 713 -9.79 45.97 8.82
CA SER A 713 -10.52 45.92 7.53
C SER A 713 -11.99 46.40 7.65
N LYS A 714 -12.64 46.16 8.80
CA LYS A 714 -13.99 46.66 9.09
C LYS A 714 -14.02 48.15 9.41
N ALA A 715 -12.94 48.73 9.95
CA ALA A 715 -12.86 50.14 10.28
C ALA A 715 -12.59 51.03 9.06
N SER A 716 -11.68 50.61 8.16
CA SER A 716 -11.33 51.32 6.92
C SER A 716 -12.34 51.16 5.77
N ALA A 717 -13.38 50.33 5.97
CA ALA A 717 -14.41 50.03 4.99
C ALA A 717 -15.03 51.30 4.35
N GLY A 718 -14.99 51.36 3.02
CA GLY A 718 -15.42 52.53 2.23
C GLY A 718 -14.32 53.57 1.99
N GLY A 719 -13.04 53.25 2.23
CA GLY A 719 -11.91 54.15 1.97
C GLY A 719 -11.68 55.18 3.09
N LYS A 720 -11.98 54.81 4.34
CA LYS A 720 -11.83 55.70 5.50
C LYS A 720 -10.41 55.67 6.06
N HIS A 721 -9.80 56.83 6.20
CA HIS A 721 -8.55 57.02 6.93
C HIS A 721 -8.80 57.08 8.46
N GLU A 722 -7.79 56.72 9.25
CA GLU A 722 -7.91 56.51 10.70
C GLU A 722 -8.37 57.76 11.48
N GLU A 723 -8.04 58.96 10.99
CA GLU A 723 -8.51 60.24 11.52
C GLU A 723 -10.05 60.32 11.58
N SER A 724 -10.74 59.64 10.67
CA SER A 724 -12.21 59.59 10.54
C SER A 724 -12.87 58.42 11.29
N PHE A 725 -12.11 57.58 11.99
CA PHE A 725 -12.67 56.48 12.79
C PHE A 725 -13.41 57.03 14.02
N THR A 726 -14.56 56.42 14.32
CA THR A 726 -15.29 56.71 15.56
C THR A 726 -14.55 56.18 16.79
N GLU A 727 -14.79 56.79 17.95
CA GLU A 727 -14.28 56.35 19.25
C GLU A 727 -14.49 54.84 19.51
N GLN A 728 -15.64 54.30 19.11
CA GLN A 728 -15.97 52.89 19.25
C GLN A 728 -15.14 51.98 18.31
N GLN A 729 -14.72 52.49 17.15
CA GLN A 729 -13.85 51.75 16.24
C GLN A 729 -12.39 51.77 16.71
N ARG A 730 -11.90 52.90 17.24
CA ARG A 730 -10.54 52.99 17.81
C ARG A 730 -10.35 52.03 18.97
N ARG A 731 -11.23 52.07 19.98
CA ARG A 731 -11.23 51.12 21.11
C ARG A 731 -11.34 49.65 20.71
N ALA A 732 -12.00 49.36 19.59
CA ALA A 732 -12.10 48.00 19.07
C ALA A 732 -10.81 47.52 18.38
N ILE A 733 -10.05 48.44 17.75
CA ILE A 733 -8.71 48.16 17.22
C ILE A 733 -7.73 48.00 18.39
N GLU A 734 -7.66 48.98 19.30
CA GLU A 734 -6.82 48.96 20.50
C GLU A 734 -6.97 47.63 21.27
N SER A 735 -8.20 47.24 21.61
CA SER A 735 -8.49 45.98 22.31
C SER A 735 -8.17 44.70 21.50
N ALA A 736 -7.99 44.79 20.19
CA ALA A 736 -7.55 43.68 19.35
C ALA A 736 -6.02 43.66 19.16
N GLU A 737 -5.37 44.82 19.23
CA GLU A 737 -3.91 44.97 19.26
C GLU A 737 -3.34 44.47 20.59
N ASP A 738 -3.94 44.86 21.73
CA ASP A 738 -3.60 44.33 23.06
C ASP A 738 -3.63 42.80 23.07
N GLN A 739 -4.71 42.19 22.54
CA GLN A 739 -4.86 40.73 22.47
C GLN A 739 -3.86 40.06 21.51
N PHE A 740 -3.47 40.74 20.43
CA PHE A 740 -2.46 40.24 19.51
C PHE A 740 -1.07 40.25 20.16
N VAL A 741 -0.69 41.36 20.80
CA VAL A 741 0.57 41.47 21.56
C VAL A 741 0.62 40.45 22.69
N GLU A 742 -0.44 40.33 23.51
CA GLU A 742 -0.55 39.35 24.59
C GLU A 742 -0.26 37.92 24.10
N LYS A 743 -0.81 37.53 22.94
CA LYS A 743 -0.59 36.18 22.39
C LYS A 743 0.77 36.01 21.73
N VAL A 744 1.33 37.04 21.12
CA VAL A 744 2.71 37.00 20.61
C VAL A 744 3.71 36.83 21.77
N ASP A 745 3.51 37.51 22.91
CA ASP A 745 4.34 37.37 24.09
C ASP A 745 4.17 36.00 24.79
N GLU A 746 2.93 35.53 24.96
CA GLU A 746 2.64 34.19 25.50
C GLU A 746 3.32 33.11 24.66
N ALA A 747 3.16 33.16 23.33
CA ALA A 747 3.75 32.19 22.42
C ALA A 747 5.28 32.32 22.34
N THR A 748 5.83 33.53 22.36
CA THR A 748 7.29 33.77 22.41
C THR A 748 7.92 33.16 23.65
N SER A 749 7.28 33.32 24.81
CA SER A 749 7.70 32.69 26.07
C SER A 749 7.64 31.16 25.99
N ILE A 750 6.54 30.60 25.50
CA ILE A 750 6.39 29.14 25.35
C ILE A 750 7.43 28.58 24.36
N MET A 751 7.64 29.20 23.20
CA MET A 751 8.61 28.71 22.21
C MET A 751 10.05 28.79 22.71
N ARG A 752 10.44 29.84 23.44
CA ARG A 752 11.75 29.92 24.10
C ARG A 752 11.93 28.78 25.13
N ASN A 753 10.96 28.59 26.03
CA ASN A 753 11.00 27.49 27.00
C ASN A 753 11.09 26.08 26.36
N VAL A 754 10.54 25.88 25.16
CA VAL A 754 10.62 24.62 24.40
C VAL A 754 11.96 24.45 23.68
N LEU A 755 12.67 25.54 23.34
CA LEU A 755 13.99 25.51 22.70
C LEU A 755 15.14 25.48 23.70
N ASP A 756 14.98 26.11 24.87
CA ASP A 756 16.01 26.24 25.91
C ASP A 756 16.02 25.05 26.90
N THR A 757 15.12 24.08 26.74
CA THR A 757 15.04 22.89 27.60
C THR A 757 16.20 21.90 27.33
N PRO A 758 16.90 21.42 28.38
CA PRO A 758 18.02 20.49 28.21
C PRO A 758 17.59 19.03 27.96
N GLU A 759 16.29 18.71 28.05
CA GLU A 759 15.80 17.32 28.02
C GLU A 759 16.15 16.55 26.72
N PRO A 760 15.99 17.10 25.50
CA PRO A 760 16.39 16.39 24.28
C PRO A 760 17.87 15.99 24.27
N LEU A 761 18.77 16.84 24.78
CA LEU A 761 20.19 16.53 24.91
C LEU A 761 20.45 15.47 26.00
N ARG A 762 19.71 15.50 27.12
CA ARG A 762 19.76 14.46 28.16
C ARG A 762 19.31 13.11 27.62
N ASN A 763 18.21 13.07 26.86
CA ASN A 763 17.72 11.84 26.23
C ASN A 763 18.77 11.29 25.24
N LEU A 764 19.32 12.12 24.34
CA LEU A 764 20.36 11.71 23.38
C LEU A 764 21.61 11.13 24.06
N VAL A 765 22.01 11.67 25.22
CA VAL A 765 23.11 11.13 26.03
C VAL A 765 22.77 9.75 26.61
N GLU A 766 21.54 9.50 27.08
CA GLU A 766 21.16 8.17 27.56
C GLU A 766 21.01 7.13 26.43
N LEU A 767 20.57 7.54 25.23
CA LEU A 767 20.58 6.69 24.02
C LEU A 767 22.01 6.25 23.67
N ALA A 768 22.94 7.20 23.56
CA ALA A 768 24.34 6.92 23.23
C ALA A 768 25.03 6.03 24.29
N LYS A 769 24.72 6.23 25.58
CA LYS A 769 25.21 5.36 26.67
C LYS A 769 24.70 3.92 26.54
N ALA A 770 23.40 3.73 26.31
CA ALA A 770 22.81 2.40 26.22
C ALA A 770 23.41 1.59 25.05
N GLN A 771 23.57 2.23 23.89
CA GLN A 771 24.23 1.62 22.73
C GLN A 771 25.71 1.31 23.00
N ALA A 772 26.47 2.23 23.60
CA ALA A 772 27.88 2.01 23.92
C ALA A 772 28.08 0.87 24.94
N GLU A 773 27.23 0.79 25.97
CA GLU A 773 27.26 -0.26 26.99
C GLU A 773 26.99 -1.65 26.38
N TYR A 774 26.02 -1.76 25.46
CA TYR A 774 25.77 -3.00 24.72
C TYR A 774 26.94 -3.39 23.81
N HIS A 775 27.41 -2.46 22.97
CA HIS A 775 28.49 -2.74 22.03
C HIS A 775 29.80 -3.15 22.75
N GLN A 776 30.11 -2.55 23.90
CA GLN A 776 31.25 -2.98 24.72
C GLN A 776 31.05 -4.41 25.24
N ARG A 777 29.94 -4.71 25.92
CA ARG A 777 29.68 -6.05 26.47
C ARG A 777 29.66 -7.13 25.38
N ALA A 778 29.04 -6.86 24.24
CA ALA A 778 28.97 -7.79 23.12
C ALA A 778 30.37 -8.10 22.55
N ALA A 779 31.23 -7.08 22.43
CA ALA A 779 32.61 -7.28 22.02
C ALA A 779 33.40 -8.13 23.04
N GLU A 780 33.31 -7.82 24.33
CA GLU A 780 33.98 -8.56 25.41
C GLU A 780 33.55 -10.06 25.45
N ILE A 781 32.25 -10.34 25.23
CA ILE A 781 31.73 -11.72 25.16
C ILE A 781 32.27 -12.46 23.92
N MET A 782 32.24 -11.82 22.75
CA MET A 782 32.62 -12.48 21.49
C MET A 782 34.13 -12.63 21.34
N GLU A 783 34.94 -11.71 21.87
CA GLU A 783 36.40 -11.87 21.93
C GLU A 783 36.80 -13.04 22.83
N ALA A 784 36.21 -13.16 24.03
CA ALA A 784 36.43 -14.32 24.89
C ALA A 784 36.06 -15.65 24.19
N THR A 785 34.89 -15.67 23.53
CA THR A 785 34.40 -16.87 22.82
C THR A 785 35.26 -17.24 21.62
N ALA A 786 35.74 -16.27 20.85
CA ALA A 786 36.65 -16.51 19.72
C ALA A 786 37.98 -17.14 20.16
N ASN A 787 38.50 -16.75 21.33
CA ASN A 787 39.68 -17.37 21.92
C ASN A 787 39.40 -18.83 22.34
N GLU A 788 38.31 -19.11 23.06
CA GLU A 788 37.94 -20.49 23.44
C GLU A 788 37.75 -21.41 22.22
N LEU A 789 37.10 -20.92 21.15
CA LEU A 789 36.93 -21.67 19.91
C LEU A 789 38.27 -21.93 19.19
N SER A 790 39.21 -20.99 19.26
CA SER A 790 40.55 -21.13 18.67
C SER A 790 41.38 -22.21 19.37
N GLU A 791 41.25 -22.37 20.69
CA GLU A 791 41.90 -23.44 21.45
C GLU A 791 41.36 -24.83 21.06
N ILE A 792 40.04 -24.95 20.88
CA ILE A 792 39.38 -26.18 20.39
C ILE A 792 39.87 -26.51 18.97
N GLN A 793 39.85 -25.55 18.05
CA GLN A 793 40.34 -25.73 16.68
C GLN A 793 41.80 -26.18 16.65
N MET A 794 42.69 -25.49 17.37
CA MET A 794 44.12 -25.81 17.40
C MET A 794 44.40 -27.22 17.95
N THR A 795 43.59 -27.67 18.92
CA THR A 795 43.66 -29.03 19.48
C THR A 795 43.25 -30.06 18.42
N GLN A 796 42.08 -29.88 17.81
CA GLN A 796 41.55 -30.77 16.76
C GLN A 796 42.48 -30.85 15.53
N GLU A 797 43.04 -29.72 15.08
CA GLU A 797 44.04 -29.70 14.01
C GLU A 797 45.32 -30.46 14.38
N THR A 798 45.76 -30.35 15.63
CA THR A 798 46.96 -31.04 16.13
C THR A 798 46.73 -32.55 16.16
N GLU A 799 45.54 -33.00 16.53
CA GLU A 799 45.17 -34.42 16.58
C GLU A 799 44.96 -34.99 15.17
N TYR A 800 44.29 -34.27 14.28
CA TYR A 800 44.16 -34.65 12.88
C TYR A 800 45.52 -34.81 12.19
N ARG A 801 46.48 -33.90 12.44
CA ARG A 801 47.85 -34.02 11.94
C ARG A 801 48.56 -35.25 12.50
N LYS A 802 48.49 -35.51 13.82
CA LYS A 802 49.06 -36.73 14.45
C LYS A 802 48.48 -38.02 13.86
N ALA A 803 47.16 -38.07 13.66
CA ALA A 803 46.47 -39.26 13.14
C ALA A 803 46.85 -39.55 11.67
N ARG A 804 47.03 -38.50 10.87
CA ARG A 804 47.46 -38.62 9.46
C ARG A 804 48.95 -38.96 9.32
N ASP A 805 49.81 -38.36 10.15
CA ASP A 805 51.27 -38.51 10.05
C ASP A 805 51.80 -39.76 10.79
N GLY A 806 50.90 -40.55 11.39
CA GLY A 806 51.17 -41.84 12.03
C GLY A 806 50.59 -43.06 11.31
N ALA A 807 50.16 -42.90 10.04
CA ALA A 807 49.54 -43.94 9.20
C ALA A 807 50.32 -44.16 7.88
#